data_AF-A0A370H0J4-F1
#
_entry.id   AF-A0A370H0J4-F1
#
_cell.length_a   1.000
_cell.length_b   1.000
_cell.length_c   1.000
_cell.angle_alpha   90.00
_cell.angle_beta   90.00
_cell.angle_gamma   90.00
#
_symmetry.space_group_name_H-M   'P 1'
#
loop_
_entity.id
_entity.type
_entity.pdbx_description
1 polymer ?
#
loop_
_entity_poly.entity_id
_entity_poly.type
_entity_poly.pdbx_seq_one_letter_code
_entity_poly.pdbx_strand_id
1 'polypeptide(L)'
;MESGISIVLNQDEKIIRTVTVDATQRVCQPRSEVFTDPTARMLLASDGLTTPLLEAALGTALHIRVLRQDVVSADRVSETVAQALRLDEDCAAVVRRSGLVDPNLTLVSVNHVVSEQSSATRFGIDGPGPIGYHLTARGVAQSRRVLWTGMARWIDGRPCIAKAYVIDVSSAPVCYIKECFNPDLISPDTCPDSSGSGEPEPVLVDEAHAGRSNDPGIPPADSGNRPARHQPPWPDPAAARRNTDRLRSLPPLVSAAECEALTTELAAAAAGRAFVLQLGDCAETFEMSDVQSLTDRQALAAASAAVLSYGRGITPVVIGRIAGEYAKPRSQPIEKGTGLHSYLGDMINGYNPDAASRTPDPGRMVDAYFHAAVTLNHLRTHPAPPVEATARLIRHAADVCDRHGPVRLLRDVADLLDMAMTASDGDRRGPLPGMRVSHEALLLDYEQALTRRGHDGRWWDSSAHLLWIGERTRDPAHAHIRFAELINNPVGVKLGPTTRPADVAALCRRLDPERKPGRLTLIPRLGADRTATMLPALLEAAAETGTPVCWICDPMHGNTFVTEQGIKTRRVDEVTSEIRAFFGACRATGVTPGGLHLETAPEPVTECVGGWQRLREDELATRYRTRCDPRLNAAQTLQCVTVAVDELGSWPL
;
A
#
# COMPACT_ATOMS: atom_id res chain seq x y z
N MET A 1 31.16 -30.85 -52.16
CA MET A 1 31.23 -31.02 -50.70
C MET A 1 30.34 -29.92 -50.12
N GLU A 2 29.00 -30.03 -50.17
CA GLU A 2 28.15 -30.94 -49.38
C GLU A 2 28.65 -31.01 -47.94
N SER A 3 27.89 -30.67 -46.90
CA SER A 3 26.44 -30.70 -46.64
C SER A 3 26.23 -29.91 -45.33
N GLY A 4 25.19 -29.09 -45.10
CA GLY A 4 23.77 -29.37 -45.26
C GLY A 4 23.19 -29.75 -43.89
N ILE A 5 22.50 -28.83 -43.19
CA ILE A 5 21.56 -29.18 -42.12
C ILE A 5 20.21 -28.58 -42.51
N SER A 6 19.25 -29.49 -42.74
CA SER A 6 17.87 -29.21 -43.10
C SER A 6 17.03 -29.10 -41.84
N ILE A 7 16.15 -28.10 -41.77
CA ILE A 7 15.12 -28.03 -40.72
C ILE A 7 13.92 -28.82 -41.22
N VAL A 8 13.67 -29.98 -40.60
CA VAL A 8 12.40 -30.69 -40.74
C VAL A 8 11.52 -30.25 -39.58
N LEU A 9 10.42 -29.55 -39.90
CA LEU A 9 9.30 -29.41 -38.99
C LEU A 9 8.42 -30.65 -39.16
N ASN A 10 8.16 -31.36 -38.07
CA ASN A 10 6.93 -32.14 -37.98
C ASN A 10 6.33 -32.10 -36.58
N GLN A 11 5.01 -32.21 -36.59
CA GLN A 11 4.05 -32.14 -35.50
C GLN A 11 4.15 -33.42 -34.62
N ASP A 12 3.78 -33.26 -33.35
CA ASP A 12 3.62 -34.29 -32.30
C ASP A 12 4.83 -34.65 -31.39
N GLU A 13 4.46 -34.99 -30.16
CA GLU A 13 5.18 -34.86 -28.88
C GLU A 13 6.41 -35.78 -28.62
N LYS A 14 7.23 -35.33 -27.64
CA LYS A 14 8.20 -36.04 -26.77
C LYS A 14 9.53 -36.55 -27.37
N ILE A 15 10.63 -35.91 -26.96
CA ILE A 15 11.89 -36.60 -26.60
C ILE A 15 12.49 -35.98 -25.33
N ILE A 16 12.62 -36.81 -24.30
CA ILE A 16 13.43 -36.62 -23.10
C ILE A 16 14.90 -36.82 -23.50
N ARG A 17 15.79 -35.87 -23.17
CA ARG A 17 17.23 -36.14 -23.07
C ARG A 17 17.72 -35.76 -21.68
N THR A 18 17.88 -36.79 -20.86
CA THR A 18 18.64 -36.79 -19.62
C THR A 18 20.09 -36.39 -19.91
N VAL A 19 20.57 -35.30 -19.31
CA VAL A 19 22.00 -35.04 -19.17
C VAL A 19 22.36 -35.40 -17.74
N THR A 20 22.98 -36.55 -17.55
CA THR A 20 23.57 -36.94 -16.28
C THR A 20 24.83 -36.09 -16.09
N VAL A 21 24.86 -35.20 -15.11
CA VAL A 21 26.08 -34.54 -14.67
C VAL A 21 26.65 -35.32 -13.49
N ASP A 22 27.86 -35.81 -13.69
CA ASP A 22 28.65 -36.65 -12.81
C ASP A 22 28.96 -35.95 -11.47
N ALA A 23 28.64 -36.62 -10.35
CA ALA A 23 28.69 -36.09 -8.98
C ALA A 23 30.11 -35.99 -8.38
N THR A 24 31.15 -35.76 -9.21
CA THR A 24 32.56 -35.81 -8.73
C THR A 24 33.48 -34.69 -9.23
N GLN A 25 32.99 -33.66 -9.93
CA GLN A 25 33.85 -32.51 -10.26
C GLN A 25 33.94 -31.51 -9.11
N ARG A 26 35.16 -31.36 -8.58
CA ARG A 26 35.58 -30.28 -7.69
C ARG A 26 35.03 -28.95 -8.21
N VAL A 27 34.19 -28.30 -7.41
CA VAL A 27 33.70 -26.93 -7.67
C VAL A 27 34.92 -26.02 -7.81
N CYS A 28 35.22 -25.62 -9.05
CA CYS A 28 36.33 -24.75 -9.38
C CYS A 28 36.00 -23.34 -8.87
N GLN A 29 36.63 -22.92 -7.77
CA GLN A 29 36.45 -21.60 -7.17
C GLN A 29 36.98 -20.50 -8.11
N PRO A 30 36.20 -19.44 -8.41
CA PRO A 30 36.79 -18.19 -8.87
C PRO A 30 37.67 -17.65 -7.73
N ARG A 31 38.98 -17.56 -7.97
CA ARG A 31 39.93 -17.14 -6.95
C ARG A 31 39.57 -15.73 -6.51
N SER A 32 39.20 -15.56 -5.23
CA SER A 32 38.97 -14.25 -4.62
C SER A 32 40.11 -13.26 -4.91
N GLU A 33 41.33 -13.76 -5.10
CA GLU A 33 42.55 -13.06 -5.53
C GLU A 33 42.41 -12.17 -6.78
N VAL A 34 41.40 -12.43 -7.62
CA VAL A 34 41.15 -11.68 -8.86
C VAL A 34 40.59 -10.27 -8.62
N PHE A 35 39.92 -10.04 -7.49
CA PHE A 35 39.31 -8.75 -7.15
C PHE A 35 40.33 -7.78 -6.54
N THR A 36 40.29 -6.51 -6.92
CA THR A 36 41.23 -5.48 -6.42
C THR A 36 40.85 -4.98 -5.03
N ASP A 37 39.55 -4.96 -4.70
CA ASP A 37 39.04 -4.54 -3.40
C ASP A 37 39.36 -5.57 -2.29
N PRO A 38 40.10 -5.20 -1.23
CA PRO A 38 40.41 -6.11 -0.11
C PRO A 38 39.18 -6.67 0.61
N THR A 39 38.12 -5.87 0.73
CA THR A 39 36.84 -6.26 1.34
C THR A 39 36.14 -7.30 0.46
N ALA A 40 36.16 -7.12 -0.86
CA ALA A 40 35.66 -8.12 -1.81
C ALA A 40 36.39 -9.46 -1.63
N ARG A 41 37.73 -9.44 -1.59
CA ARG A 41 38.53 -10.67 -1.39
C ARG A 41 38.20 -11.36 -0.08
N MET A 42 38.08 -10.59 1.00
CA MET A 42 37.75 -11.10 2.34
C MET A 42 36.37 -11.76 2.35
N LEU A 43 35.33 -11.10 1.82
CA LEU A 43 33.95 -11.61 1.83
C LEU A 43 33.81 -12.89 0.99
N LEU A 44 34.46 -12.93 -0.18
CA LEU A 44 34.41 -14.09 -1.06
C LEU A 44 35.21 -15.28 -0.51
N ALA A 45 36.36 -15.03 0.14
CA ALA A 45 37.22 -16.09 0.69
C ALA A 45 36.76 -16.65 2.05
N SER A 46 36.05 -15.85 2.86
CA SER A 46 35.69 -16.24 4.22
C SER A 46 34.66 -17.38 4.25
N ASP A 47 34.76 -18.33 5.16
CA ASP A 47 33.69 -19.29 5.51
C ASP A 47 32.95 -18.91 6.81
N GLY A 48 33.23 -17.72 7.34
CA GLY A 48 32.65 -17.16 8.56
C GLY A 48 31.31 -16.44 8.37
N LEU A 49 30.86 -15.72 9.40
CA LEU A 49 29.63 -14.93 9.37
C LEU A 49 29.82 -13.67 8.50
N THR A 50 29.04 -13.51 7.43
CA THR A 50 29.13 -12.34 6.53
C THR A 50 28.79 -11.03 7.25
N THR A 51 27.77 -11.04 8.14
CA THR A 51 27.28 -9.82 8.81
C THR A 51 28.34 -9.15 9.70
N PRO A 52 29.03 -9.84 10.64
CA PRO A 52 30.13 -9.25 11.41
C PRO A 52 31.29 -8.74 10.55
N LEU A 53 31.59 -9.39 9.42
CA LEU A 53 32.65 -8.95 8.51
C LEU A 53 32.28 -7.62 7.83
N LEU A 54 31.03 -7.50 7.39
CA LEU A 54 30.50 -6.25 6.83
C LEU A 54 30.42 -5.14 7.89
N GLU A 55 29.97 -5.46 9.10
CA GLU A 55 29.93 -4.48 10.21
C GLU A 55 31.32 -3.97 10.58
N ALA A 56 32.32 -4.87 10.62
CA ALA A 56 33.71 -4.50 10.85
C ALA A 56 34.31 -3.69 9.70
N ALA A 57 34.01 -4.05 8.44
CA ALA A 57 34.51 -3.35 7.26
C ALA A 57 33.90 -1.93 7.11
N LEU A 58 32.61 -1.78 7.44
CA LEU A 58 31.89 -0.51 7.31
C LEU A 58 31.92 0.35 8.59
N GLY A 59 32.38 -0.22 9.71
CA GLY A 59 32.43 0.47 11.00
C GLY A 59 31.04 0.83 11.56
N THR A 60 29.99 0.09 11.18
CA THR A 60 28.61 0.37 11.57
C THR A 60 27.82 -0.92 11.77
N ALA A 61 26.83 -0.88 12.66
CA ALA A 61 25.93 -2.01 12.89
C ALA A 61 24.97 -2.15 11.70
N LEU A 62 24.67 -3.40 11.32
CA LEU A 62 23.78 -3.69 10.21
C LEU A 62 22.48 -4.31 10.70
N HIS A 63 21.39 -3.90 10.07
CA HIS A 63 20.06 -4.44 10.32
C HIS A 63 19.56 -5.20 9.10
N ILE A 64 18.77 -6.25 9.32
CA ILE A 64 18.15 -6.96 8.20
C ILE A 64 16.78 -6.37 7.90
N ARG A 65 16.48 -6.24 6.61
CA ARG A 65 15.16 -5.90 6.09
C ARG A 65 14.67 -7.05 5.21
N VAL A 66 13.60 -7.72 5.62
CA VAL A 66 12.95 -8.73 4.78
C VAL A 66 12.14 -7.99 3.72
N LEU A 67 12.50 -8.18 2.45
CA LEU A 67 11.83 -7.55 1.31
C LEU A 67 10.63 -8.37 0.86
N ARG A 68 10.78 -9.71 0.88
CA ARG A 68 9.74 -10.67 0.52
C ARG A 68 10.05 -12.01 1.17
N GLN A 69 9.03 -12.73 1.61
CA GLN A 69 9.16 -14.09 2.13
C GLN A 69 7.92 -14.89 1.78
N ASP A 70 8.09 -15.95 1.01
CA ASP A 70 7.00 -16.83 0.58
C ASP A 70 7.29 -18.26 1.03
N VAL A 71 6.21 -19.04 1.19
CA VAL A 71 6.29 -20.49 1.28
C VAL A 71 5.87 -21.05 -0.08
N VAL A 72 6.77 -21.82 -0.71
CA VAL A 72 6.56 -22.46 -2.01
C VAL A 72 6.75 -23.97 -1.89
N SER A 73 6.22 -24.74 -2.84
CA SER A 73 6.55 -26.17 -2.93
C SER A 73 7.98 -26.35 -3.44
N ALA A 74 8.64 -27.45 -3.08
CA ALA A 74 10.03 -27.71 -3.44
C ALA A 74 10.27 -27.79 -4.96
N ASP A 75 9.27 -28.18 -5.74
CA ASP A 75 9.30 -28.20 -7.21
C ASP A 75 9.48 -26.81 -7.84
N ARG A 76 9.18 -25.75 -7.09
CA ARG A 76 9.36 -24.34 -7.44
C ARG A 76 10.72 -23.78 -7.03
N VAL A 77 11.54 -24.55 -6.33
CA VAL A 77 12.92 -24.19 -6.01
C VAL A 77 13.81 -24.69 -7.15
N SER A 78 14.83 -23.90 -7.53
CA SER A 78 15.75 -24.31 -8.59
C SER A 78 16.42 -25.64 -8.24
N GLU A 79 16.59 -26.52 -9.23
CA GLU A 79 17.11 -27.88 -9.03
C GLU A 79 18.45 -27.86 -8.28
N THR A 80 19.36 -26.95 -8.64
CA THR A 80 20.65 -26.77 -7.96
C THR A 80 20.49 -26.44 -6.47
N VAL A 81 19.52 -25.58 -6.11
CA VAL A 81 19.27 -25.21 -4.70
C VAL A 81 18.56 -26.34 -3.97
N ALA A 82 17.59 -27.00 -4.60
CA ALA A 82 16.90 -28.16 -4.05
C ALA A 82 17.87 -29.31 -3.76
N GLN A 83 18.78 -29.62 -4.68
CA GLN A 83 19.86 -30.60 -4.49
C GLN A 83 20.84 -30.18 -3.39
N ALA A 84 21.23 -28.90 -3.36
CA ALA A 84 22.15 -28.38 -2.34
C ALA A 84 21.58 -28.46 -0.92
N LEU A 85 20.26 -28.33 -0.79
CA LEU A 85 19.49 -28.44 0.46
C LEU A 85 18.93 -29.83 0.74
N ARG A 86 19.00 -30.76 -0.22
CA ARG A 86 18.38 -32.10 -0.14
C ARG A 86 16.87 -32.01 0.17
N LEU A 87 16.17 -31.12 -0.53
CA LEU A 87 14.72 -30.98 -0.40
C LEU A 87 14.00 -32.20 -0.99
N ASP A 88 13.00 -32.71 -0.27
CA ASP A 88 12.05 -33.70 -0.81
C ASP A 88 11.03 -33.00 -1.74
N GLU A 89 10.60 -33.66 -2.81
CA GLU A 89 9.70 -33.06 -3.83
C GLU A 89 8.37 -32.56 -3.24
N ASP A 90 7.87 -33.21 -2.19
CA ASP A 90 6.60 -32.87 -1.53
C ASP A 90 6.75 -31.85 -0.38
N CYS A 91 7.97 -31.37 -0.09
CA CYS A 91 8.19 -30.47 1.02
C CYS A 91 7.88 -29.01 0.66
N ALA A 92 7.56 -28.21 1.69
CA ALA A 92 7.43 -26.77 1.55
C ALA A 92 8.78 -26.11 1.86
N ALA A 93 9.16 -25.11 1.07
CA ALA A 93 10.36 -24.32 1.24
C ALA A 93 10.01 -22.84 1.49
N VAL A 94 10.68 -22.22 2.45
CA VAL A 94 10.68 -20.76 2.63
C VAL A 94 11.67 -20.16 1.64
N VAL A 95 11.19 -19.27 0.79
CA VAL A 95 12.01 -18.45 -0.10
C VAL A 95 11.94 -17.00 0.37
N ARG A 96 13.06 -16.48 0.85
CA ARG A 96 13.18 -15.13 1.42
C ARG A 96 14.13 -14.27 0.60
N ARG A 97 13.66 -13.09 0.20
CA ARG A 97 14.50 -11.98 -0.29
C ARG A 97 14.66 -10.99 0.86
N SER A 98 15.89 -10.69 1.24
CA SER A 98 16.18 -9.75 2.30
C SER A 98 17.40 -8.90 1.97
N GLY A 99 17.56 -7.76 2.63
CA GLY A 99 18.76 -6.93 2.50
C GLY A 99 19.37 -6.60 3.85
N LEU A 100 20.69 -6.54 3.92
CA LEU A 100 21.37 -5.89 5.04
C LEU A 100 21.43 -4.40 4.77
N VAL A 101 21.06 -3.58 5.75
CA VAL A 101 21.06 -2.12 5.66
C VAL A 101 21.85 -1.51 6.82
N ASP A 102 22.50 -0.38 6.56
CA ASP A 102 23.13 0.44 7.60
C ASP A 102 22.09 1.32 8.35
N PRO A 103 22.48 2.09 9.38
CA PRO A 103 21.58 2.99 10.11
C PRO A 103 20.98 4.11 9.26
N ASN A 104 21.57 4.41 8.10
CA ASN A 104 21.06 5.39 7.13
C ASN A 104 20.14 4.75 6.07
N LEU A 105 19.81 3.46 6.23
CA LEU A 105 19.01 2.65 5.30
C LEU A 105 19.68 2.42 3.94
N THR A 106 21.00 2.61 3.84
CA THR A 106 21.78 2.23 2.67
C THR A 106 21.82 0.71 2.57
N LEU A 107 21.45 0.17 1.42
CA LEU A 107 21.48 -1.27 1.18
C LEU A 107 22.94 -1.73 1.03
N VAL A 108 23.38 -2.63 1.91
CA VAL A 108 24.75 -3.17 1.92
C VAL A 108 24.82 -4.47 1.14
N SER A 109 23.84 -5.36 1.31
CA SER A 109 23.74 -6.60 0.56
C SER A 109 22.29 -6.98 0.28
N VAL A 110 22.09 -7.84 -0.72
CA VAL A 110 20.81 -8.43 -1.10
C VAL A 110 20.96 -9.94 -1.07
N ASN A 111 20.08 -10.58 -0.32
CA ASN A 111 20.20 -11.97 0.05
C ASN A 111 18.96 -12.73 -0.45
N HIS A 112 19.20 -13.72 -1.31
CA HIS A 112 18.26 -14.78 -1.65
C HIS A 112 18.52 -15.94 -0.69
N VAL A 113 17.54 -16.23 0.16
CA VAL A 113 17.59 -17.29 1.15
C VAL A 113 16.55 -18.35 0.82
N VAL A 114 16.93 -19.63 0.89
CA VAL A 114 16.01 -20.78 0.75
C VAL A 114 16.24 -21.75 1.89
N SER A 115 15.18 -22.27 2.50
CA SER A 115 15.25 -23.26 3.57
C SER A 115 13.99 -24.13 3.54
N GLU A 116 14.09 -25.41 3.85
CA GLU A 116 12.92 -26.25 4.10
C GLU A 116 12.10 -25.67 5.28
N GLN A 117 10.78 -25.67 5.20
CA GLN A 117 9.93 -24.89 6.09
C GLN A 117 10.10 -25.27 7.57
N SER A 118 10.16 -26.56 7.89
CA SER A 118 10.33 -26.98 9.28
C SER A 118 11.71 -26.60 9.83
N SER A 119 12.76 -26.70 9.01
CA SER A 119 14.11 -26.23 9.31
C SER A 119 14.14 -24.72 9.50
N ALA A 120 13.44 -23.97 8.64
CA ALA A 120 13.39 -22.52 8.69
C ALA A 120 12.84 -22.04 10.04
N THR A 121 11.70 -22.59 10.45
CA THR A 121 11.07 -22.27 11.73
C THR A 121 11.90 -22.77 12.91
N ARG A 122 12.44 -23.99 12.86
CA ARG A 122 13.27 -24.58 13.94
C ARG A 122 14.50 -23.73 14.23
N PHE A 123 15.16 -23.22 13.19
CA PHE A 123 16.42 -22.49 13.30
C PHE A 123 16.24 -20.96 13.25
N GLY A 124 15.02 -20.46 13.09
CA GLY A 124 14.70 -19.03 13.04
C GLY A 124 15.18 -18.32 11.78
N ILE A 125 15.27 -19.04 10.66
CA ILE A 125 15.68 -18.51 9.35
C ILE A 125 14.58 -17.65 8.73
N ASP A 126 13.32 -17.94 9.04
CA ASP A 126 12.11 -17.21 8.67
C ASP A 126 11.85 -15.96 9.55
N GLY A 127 12.70 -15.73 10.57
CA GLY A 127 12.57 -14.65 11.53
C GLY A 127 13.20 -13.31 11.11
N PRO A 128 12.85 -12.20 11.77
CA PRO A 128 13.17 -10.82 11.34
C PRO A 128 14.61 -10.37 11.62
N GLY A 129 15.55 -11.27 11.91
CA GLY A 129 16.95 -10.91 12.24
C GLY A 129 17.98 -11.57 11.31
N PRO A 130 19.27 -11.19 11.39
CA PRO A 130 20.32 -11.85 10.63
C PRO A 130 20.42 -13.33 11.02
N ILE A 131 20.38 -14.22 10.02
CA ILE A 131 20.33 -15.68 10.22
C ILE A 131 21.52 -16.17 11.04
N GLY A 132 22.71 -15.59 10.79
CA GLY A 132 23.93 -15.93 11.53
C GLY A 132 23.80 -15.71 13.04
N TYR A 133 23.18 -14.61 13.47
CA TYR A 133 22.96 -14.32 14.89
C TYR A 133 21.91 -15.23 15.52
N HIS A 134 20.84 -15.55 14.79
CA HIS A 134 19.80 -16.49 15.23
C HIS A 134 20.34 -17.90 15.50
N LEU A 135 21.24 -18.39 14.64
CA LEU A 135 21.89 -19.68 14.81
C LEU A 135 22.87 -19.66 15.99
N THR A 136 23.69 -18.61 16.11
CA THR A 136 24.65 -18.46 17.22
C THR A 136 23.94 -18.36 18.58
N ALA A 137 22.86 -17.58 18.68
CA ALA A 137 22.08 -17.42 19.91
C ALA A 137 21.43 -18.73 20.38
N ARG A 138 21.19 -19.68 19.47
CA ARG A 138 20.66 -21.02 19.76
C ARG A 138 21.75 -22.03 20.16
N GLY A 139 23.03 -21.64 20.11
CA GLY A 139 24.15 -22.50 20.49
C GLY A 139 24.36 -23.72 19.58
N VAL A 140 23.84 -23.69 18.35
CA VAL A 140 23.97 -24.81 17.40
C VAL A 140 25.30 -24.73 16.64
N ALA A 141 25.98 -25.87 16.51
CA ALA A 141 27.19 -25.97 15.70
C ALA A 141 26.84 -25.83 14.21
N GLN A 142 27.39 -24.81 13.56
CA GLN A 142 27.14 -24.48 12.16
C GLN A 142 28.46 -24.43 11.36
N SER A 143 28.41 -24.88 10.11
CA SER A 143 29.47 -24.70 9.12
C SER A 143 28.90 -24.12 7.83
N ARG A 144 29.73 -23.40 7.05
CA ARG A 144 29.33 -22.87 5.74
C ARG A 144 30.10 -23.58 4.65
N ARG A 145 29.37 -24.06 3.66
CA ARG A 145 29.93 -24.66 2.46
C ARG A 145 29.66 -23.74 1.28
N VAL A 146 30.71 -23.05 0.83
CA VAL A 146 30.64 -22.15 -0.32
C VAL A 146 30.40 -22.98 -1.57
N LEU A 147 29.33 -22.66 -2.28
CA LEU A 147 28.96 -23.31 -3.55
C LEU A 147 29.48 -22.54 -4.74
N TRP A 148 29.49 -21.20 -4.66
CA TRP A 148 29.93 -20.34 -5.74
C TRP A 148 30.28 -18.93 -5.22
N THR A 149 31.22 -18.28 -5.88
CA THR A 149 31.62 -16.87 -5.66
C THR A 149 31.94 -16.26 -7.00
N GLY A 150 31.52 -15.03 -7.30
CA GLY A 150 31.86 -14.42 -8.58
C GLY A 150 31.15 -13.11 -8.87
N MET A 151 31.11 -12.75 -10.14
CA MET A 151 30.39 -11.57 -10.62
C MET A 151 28.91 -11.87 -10.80
N ALA A 152 28.06 -10.95 -10.36
CA ALA A 152 26.62 -10.97 -10.55
C ALA A 152 26.12 -9.57 -10.96
N ARG A 153 24.80 -9.41 -10.98
CA ARG A 153 24.14 -8.13 -11.25
C ARG A 153 23.49 -7.61 -9.97
N TRP A 154 23.75 -6.34 -9.68
CA TRP A 154 23.04 -5.59 -8.66
C TRP A 154 21.59 -5.33 -9.08
N ILE A 155 20.74 -4.89 -8.13
CA ILE A 155 19.31 -4.66 -8.39
C ILE A 155 19.08 -3.65 -9.54
N ASP A 156 19.98 -2.69 -9.72
CA ASP A 156 19.93 -1.70 -10.79
C ASP A 156 20.63 -2.13 -12.10
N GLY A 157 21.12 -3.38 -12.17
CA GLY A 157 21.79 -3.96 -13.33
C GLY A 157 23.31 -3.70 -13.41
N ARG A 158 23.89 -2.93 -12.50
CA ARG A 158 25.36 -2.75 -12.45
C ARG A 158 26.05 -4.07 -12.05
N PRO A 159 27.31 -4.31 -12.49
CA PRO A 159 28.09 -5.43 -12.00
C PRO A 159 28.27 -5.34 -10.49
N CYS A 160 28.20 -6.47 -9.79
CA CYS A 160 28.53 -6.56 -8.37
C CYS A 160 29.18 -7.91 -8.06
N ILE A 161 29.87 -8.02 -6.92
CA ILE A 161 30.30 -9.33 -6.44
C ILE A 161 29.14 -10.06 -5.76
N ALA A 162 29.17 -11.39 -5.80
CA ALA A 162 28.20 -12.22 -5.13
C ALA A 162 28.80 -13.55 -4.68
N LYS A 163 28.11 -14.18 -3.73
CA LYS A 163 28.50 -15.45 -3.14
C LYS A 163 27.28 -16.28 -2.80
N ALA A 164 27.30 -17.55 -3.17
CA ALA A 164 26.30 -18.55 -2.83
C ALA A 164 26.91 -19.64 -1.95
N TYR A 165 26.22 -20.01 -0.88
CA TYR A 165 26.67 -21.02 0.07
C TYR A 165 25.50 -21.68 0.78
N VAL A 166 25.76 -22.84 1.38
CA VAL A 166 24.83 -23.53 2.27
C VAL A 166 25.36 -23.44 3.70
N ILE A 167 24.46 -23.19 4.64
CA ILE A 167 24.70 -23.37 6.07
C ILE A 167 24.29 -24.78 6.42
N ASP A 168 25.24 -25.55 6.94
CA ASP A 168 25.01 -26.87 7.51
C ASP A 168 24.94 -26.74 9.04
N VAL A 169 23.93 -27.36 9.67
CA VAL A 169 23.81 -27.49 11.13
C VAL A 169 23.87 -28.97 11.48
N SER A 170 24.80 -29.35 12.36
CA SER A 170 25.05 -30.76 12.70
C SER A 170 25.25 -31.67 11.46
N SER A 171 25.92 -31.15 10.43
CA SER A 171 26.18 -31.82 9.12
C SER A 171 24.96 -32.02 8.21
N ALA A 172 23.81 -31.42 8.54
CA ALA A 172 22.64 -31.37 7.65
C ALA A 172 22.50 -29.97 7.02
N PRO A 173 22.26 -29.87 5.70
CA PRO A 173 22.05 -28.58 5.04
C PRO A 173 20.70 -28.00 5.46
N VAL A 174 20.70 -26.80 6.03
CA VAL A 174 19.47 -26.17 6.56
C VAL A 174 19.07 -24.91 5.81
N CYS A 175 20.02 -24.24 5.16
CA CYS A 175 19.77 -22.92 4.56
C CYS A 175 20.73 -22.67 3.40
N TYR A 176 20.19 -22.34 2.24
CA TYR A 176 20.93 -21.83 1.10
C TYR A 176 20.84 -20.30 1.11
N ILE A 177 21.96 -19.63 0.88
CA ILE A 177 22.02 -18.18 0.80
C ILE A 177 22.87 -17.79 -0.42
N LYS A 178 22.30 -16.94 -1.30
CA LYS A 178 23.04 -16.15 -2.29
C LYS A 178 23.00 -14.68 -1.88
N GLU A 179 24.17 -14.13 -1.60
CA GLU A 179 24.36 -12.72 -1.23
C GLU A 179 25.02 -11.97 -2.39
N CYS A 180 24.38 -10.90 -2.86
CA CYS A 180 24.97 -9.89 -3.73
C CYS A 180 25.35 -8.67 -2.89
N PHE A 181 26.47 -8.03 -3.18
CA PHE A 181 26.97 -6.90 -2.39
C PHE A 181 26.86 -5.58 -3.16
N ASN A 182 26.58 -4.47 -2.46
CA ASN A 182 26.36 -3.17 -3.13
C ASN A 182 27.67 -2.68 -3.79
N PRO A 183 27.68 -2.45 -5.12
CA PRO A 183 28.89 -2.00 -5.82
C PRO A 183 29.38 -0.60 -5.44
N ASP A 184 28.53 0.24 -4.83
CA ASP A 184 28.93 1.56 -4.31
C ASP A 184 29.73 1.44 -3.01
N LEU A 185 29.63 0.31 -2.30
CA LEU A 185 30.30 0.06 -1.02
C LEU A 185 31.45 -0.93 -1.14
N ILE A 186 31.33 -1.91 -2.05
CA ILE A 186 32.31 -2.96 -2.28
C ILE A 186 32.54 -3.04 -3.78
N SER A 187 33.72 -2.61 -4.24
CA SER A 187 34.00 -2.53 -5.67
C SER A 187 34.10 -3.92 -6.29
N PRO A 188 33.45 -4.15 -7.46
CA PRO A 188 33.58 -5.39 -8.22
C PRO A 188 34.82 -5.44 -9.13
N ASP A 189 35.70 -4.44 -9.09
CA ASP A 189 36.82 -4.35 -10.02
C ASP A 189 37.82 -5.52 -9.90
N THR A 190 38.34 -5.98 -11.04
CA THR A 190 39.29 -7.09 -11.15
C THR A 190 40.64 -6.64 -11.69
N CYS A 191 41.71 -7.36 -11.35
CA CYS A 191 43.06 -7.07 -11.86
C CYS A 191 43.12 -7.16 -13.39
N PRO A 192 43.76 -6.20 -14.11
CA PRO A 192 43.78 -6.15 -15.58
C PRO A 192 44.32 -7.41 -16.27
N ASP A 193 45.20 -8.16 -15.62
CA ASP A 193 45.87 -9.35 -16.18
C ASP A 193 45.12 -10.67 -15.90
N SER A 194 43.99 -10.61 -15.20
CA SER A 194 43.15 -11.78 -14.88
C SER A 194 42.14 -12.07 -16.01
N SER A 195 42.62 -12.32 -17.22
CA SER A 195 41.81 -12.72 -18.38
C SER A 195 41.28 -14.18 -18.31
N GLY A 196 41.17 -14.73 -17.10
CA GLY A 196 40.45 -15.97 -16.86
C GLY A 196 38.97 -15.66 -16.76
N SER A 197 38.19 -16.08 -17.76
CA SER A 197 36.74 -16.11 -17.71
C SER A 197 36.28 -16.67 -16.36
N GLY A 198 35.78 -15.81 -15.47
CA GLY A 198 34.97 -16.28 -14.36
C GLY A 198 33.88 -17.14 -14.97
N GLU A 199 33.76 -18.39 -14.50
CA GLU A 199 32.72 -19.27 -15.02
C GLU A 199 31.39 -18.50 -14.97
N PRO A 200 30.62 -18.50 -16.07
CA PRO A 200 29.31 -17.88 -16.07
C PRO A 200 28.54 -18.44 -14.87
N GLU A 201 27.77 -17.58 -14.21
CA GLU A 201 26.85 -17.98 -13.14
C GLU A 201 26.27 -19.35 -13.50
N PRO A 202 26.48 -20.41 -12.67
CA PRO A 202 25.81 -21.68 -12.94
C PRO A 202 24.35 -21.31 -13.08
N VAL A 203 23.71 -21.69 -14.19
CA VAL A 203 22.33 -21.35 -14.48
C VAL A 203 21.47 -22.01 -13.40
N LEU A 204 21.40 -21.34 -12.25
CA LEU A 204 20.27 -21.34 -11.38
C LEU A 204 19.23 -20.80 -12.30
N VAL A 205 18.43 -21.70 -12.87
CA VAL A 205 17.12 -21.31 -13.33
C VAL A 205 16.43 -20.82 -12.05
N ASP A 206 16.72 -19.58 -11.64
CA ASP A 206 15.73 -18.71 -11.01
C ASP A 206 14.51 -19.01 -11.85
N GLU A 207 13.51 -19.62 -11.21
CA GLU A 207 12.35 -20.25 -11.85
C GLU A 207 12.19 -19.65 -13.23
N ALA A 208 12.24 -20.50 -14.26
CA ALA A 208 11.81 -20.11 -15.58
C ALA A 208 10.69 -19.08 -15.35
N HIS A 209 10.72 -17.89 -15.93
CA HIS A 209 10.32 -17.72 -17.32
C HIS A 209 9.55 -18.94 -17.90
N ALA A 210 8.83 -19.70 -17.08
CA ALA A 210 7.75 -20.60 -17.37
C ALA A 210 6.75 -19.61 -17.88
N GLY A 211 6.73 -19.51 -19.21
CA GLY A 211 6.08 -18.46 -19.95
C GLY A 211 4.66 -18.26 -19.48
N ARG A 212 4.49 -17.31 -18.55
CA ARG A 212 3.27 -16.58 -18.27
C ARG A 212 3.74 -15.22 -17.83
N SER A 213 4.22 -14.49 -18.83
CA SER A 213 4.21 -13.06 -18.89
C SER A 213 4.02 -12.38 -17.51
N ASN A 214 5.10 -11.82 -16.94
CA ASN A 214 5.00 -10.41 -16.56
C ASN A 214 4.78 -9.63 -17.85
N ASP A 215 3.67 -9.90 -18.54
CA ASP A 215 3.11 -8.90 -19.41
C ASP A 215 2.80 -7.81 -18.38
N PRO A 216 3.36 -6.62 -18.50
CA PRO A 216 2.58 -5.45 -18.12
C PRO A 216 1.41 -5.43 -19.11
N GLY A 217 0.56 -6.46 -19.07
CA GLY A 217 -0.48 -6.65 -20.04
C GLY A 217 -1.30 -5.41 -19.85
N ILE A 218 -1.34 -4.62 -20.91
CA ILE A 218 -2.10 -3.39 -20.91
C ILE A 218 -3.50 -3.88 -20.55
N PRO A 219 -4.10 -3.46 -19.40
CA PRO A 219 -5.48 -3.81 -19.11
C PRO A 219 -6.25 -3.46 -20.37
N PRO A 220 -7.03 -4.39 -20.96
CA PRO A 220 -7.40 -4.36 -22.36
C PRO A 220 -7.73 -2.93 -22.77
N ALA A 221 -6.83 -2.34 -23.56
CA ALA A 221 -6.91 -0.93 -23.90
C ALA A 221 -8.33 -0.70 -24.38
N ASP A 222 -8.97 0.33 -23.83
CA ASP A 222 -10.30 0.65 -24.28
C ASP A 222 -10.24 0.90 -25.79
N SER A 223 -10.76 -0.05 -26.57
CA SER A 223 -10.85 0.06 -28.02
C SER A 223 -11.68 1.28 -28.46
N GLY A 224 -12.40 1.91 -27.53
CA GLY A 224 -13.07 3.20 -27.70
C GLY A 224 -12.29 4.34 -27.06
N ASN A 225 -12.13 5.44 -27.79
CA ASN A 225 -11.68 6.73 -27.29
C ASN A 225 -12.73 7.33 -26.32
N ARG A 226 -12.91 6.72 -25.14
CA ARG A 226 -13.86 7.22 -24.12
C ARG A 226 -13.31 8.50 -23.50
N PRO A 227 -14.14 9.54 -23.28
CA PRO A 227 -13.67 10.75 -22.62
C PRO A 227 -13.18 10.46 -21.20
N ALA A 228 -11.98 10.94 -20.87
CA ALA A 228 -11.45 10.99 -19.52
C ALA A 228 -11.44 12.45 -19.05
N ARG A 229 -12.29 12.80 -18.07
CA ARG A 229 -12.32 14.16 -17.53
C ARG A 229 -11.20 14.37 -16.52
N HIS A 230 -10.85 15.64 -16.30
CA HIS A 230 -9.86 16.06 -15.30
C HIS A 230 -8.46 15.44 -15.46
N GLN A 231 -8.09 15.02 -16.67
CA GLN A 231 -6.71 14.65 -16.98
C GLN A 231 -5.88 15.91 -17.22
N PRO A 232 -4.61 15.94 -16.78
CA PRO A 232 -3.74 17.08 -17.01
C PRO A 232 -3.35 17.21 -18.50
N PRO A 233 -3.22 18.44 -19.01
CA PRO A 233 -2.67 18.66 -20.35
C PRO A 233 -1.14 18.53 -20.29
N TRP A 234 -0.61 17.32 -20.37
CA TRP A 234 0.84 17.08 -20.35
C TRP A 234 1.54 17.91 -21.44
N PRO A 235 2.49 18.82 -21.08
CA PRO A 235 3.20 19.63 -22.07
C PRO A 235 4.04 18.78 -23.03
N ASP A 236 4.64 17.69 -22.54
CA ASP A 236 5.33 16.68 -23.33
C ASP A 236 4.64 15.31 -23.19
N PRO A 237 3.78 14.92 -24.15
CA PRO A 237 3.15 13.59 -24.16
C PRO A 237 4.15 12.42 -24.23
N ALA A 238 5.36 12.64 -24.76
CA ALA A 238 6.39 11.60 -24.76
C ALA A 238 7.01 11.43 -23.37
N ALA A 239 7.18 12.50 -22.60
CA ALA A 239 7.57 12.41 -21.19
C ALA A 239 6.51 11.69 -20.35
N ALA A 240 5.22 11.96 -20.60
CA ALA A 240 4.13 11.21 -19.95
C ALA A 240 4.26 9.70 -20.20
N ARG A 241 4.39 9.29 -21.47
CA ARG A 241 4.60 7.88 -21.84
C ARG A 241 5.82 7.25 -21.15
N ARG A 242 6.98 7.92 -21.16
CA ARG A 242 8.20 7.43 -20.50
C ARG A 242 8.01 7.19 -19.00
N ASN A 243 7.31 8.10 -18.31
CA ASN A 243 7.04 7.96 -16.88
C ASN A 243 6.00 6.87 -16.59
N THR A 244 4.96 6.74 -17.41
CA THR A 244 4.00 5.62 -17.36
C THR A 244 4.71 4.28 -17.56
N ASP A 245 5.62 4.16 -18.54
CA ASP A 245 6.41 2.95 -18.76
C ASP A 245 7.32 2.62 -17.57
N ARG A 246 7.92 3.65 -16.96
CA ARG A 246 8.69 3.49 -15.72
C ARG A 246 7.81 2.94 -14.61
N LEU A 247 6.62 3.50 -14.36
CA LEU A 247 5.68 3.01 -13.35
C LEU A 247 5.26 1.55 -13.58
N ARG A 248 5.07 1.14 -14.85
CA ARG A 248 4.75 -0.26 -15.20
C ARG A 248 5.85 -1.24 -14.77
N SER A 249 7.12 -0.81 -14.81
CA SER A 249 8.26 -1.62 -14.39
C SER A 249 8.46 -1.70 -12.87
N LEU A 250 7.81 -0.82 -12.10
CA LEU A 250 7.98 -0.77 -10.64
C LEU A 250 7.10 -1.83 -9.94
N PRO A 251 7.53 -2.31 -8.75
CA PRO A 251 6.75 -3.24 -7.95
C PRO A 251 5.32 -2.76 -7.62
N PRO A 252 4.37 -3.68 -7.39
CA PRO A 252 3.05 -3.30 -6.89
C PRO A 252 3.13 -2.69 -5.49
N LEU A 253 2.30 -1.69 -5.18
CA LEU A 253 2.23 -1.11 -3.82
C LEU A 253 1.41 -2.02 -2.89
N VAL A 254 0.29 -2.55 -3.37
CA VAL A 254 -0.55 -3.53 -2.70
C VAL A 254 -0.74 -4.80 -3.53
N SER A 255 -1.00 -5.92 -2.86
CA SER A 255 -1.26 -7.21 -3.48
C SER A 255 -2.76 -7.45 -3.73
N ALA A 256 -3.07 -8.34 -4.67
CA ALA A 256 -4.43 -8.80 -4.93
C ALA A 256 -5.09 -9.41 -3.67
N ALA A 257 -4.34 -10.21 -2.91
CA ALA A 257 -4.83 -10.85 -1.69
C ALA A 257 -5.22 -9.82 -0.61
N GLU A 258 -4.45 -8.74 -0.47
CA GLU A 258 -4.82 -7.64 0.42
C GLU A 258 -6.11 -6.96 -0.04
N CYS A 259 -6.31 -6.74 -1.34
CA CYS A 259 -7.54 -6.17 -1.89
C CYS A 259 -8.77 -7.08 -1.67
N GLU A 260 -8.61 -8.40 -1.80
CA GLU A 260 -9.65 -9.38 -1.48
C GLU A 260 -10.01 -9.42 0.00
N ALA A 261 -9.01 -9.30 0.87
CA ALA A 261 -9.25 -9.21 2.30
C ALA A 261 -10.07 -7.95 2.65
N LEU A 262 -9.77 -6.80 2.03
CA LEU A 262 -10.61 -5.60 2.19
C LEU A 262 -12.02 -5.80 1.61
N THR A 263 -12.16 -6.50 0.48
CA THR A 263 -13.48 -6.84 -0.06
C THR A 263 -14.32 -7.63 0.96
N THR A 264 -13.69 -8.56 1.69
CA THR A 264 -14.34 -9.34 2.75
C THR A 264 -14.73 -8.48 3.95
N GLU A 265 -13.87 -7.55 4.35
CA GLU A 265 -14.15 -6.57 5.41
C GLU A 265 -15.33 -5.65 5.04
N LEU A 266 -15.37 -5.17 3.79
CA LEU A 266 -16.48 -4.36 3.28
C LEU A 266 -17.78 -5.17 3.17
N ALA A 267 -17.70 -6.46 2.86
CA ALA A 267 -18.85 -7.36 2.91
C ALA A 267 -19.41 -7.50 4.33
N ALA A 268 -18.53 -7.57 5.34
CA ALA A 268 -18.95 -7.57 6.74
C ALA A 268 -19.62 -6.25 7.13
N ALA A 269 -19.11 -5.11 6.63
CA ALA A 269 -19.71 -3.80 6.86
C ALA A 269 -21.09 -3.65 6.19
N ALA A 270 -21.23 -4.07 4.93
CA ALA A 270 -22.51 -4.11 4.24
C ALA A 270 -23.55 -4.99 4.96
N ALA A 271 -23.08 -6.04 5.67
CA ALA A 271 -23.91 -6.93 6.47
C ALA A 271 -24.10 -6.48 7.94
N GLY A 272 -23.56 -5.32 8.34
CA GLY A 272 -23.72 -4.77 9.69
C GLY A 272 -22.86 -5.43 10.77
N ARG A 273 -21.92 -6.31 10.37
CA ARG A 273 -20.99 -7.01 11.28
C ARG A 273 -19.68 -6.24 11.50
N ALA A 274 -19.48 -5.16 10.75
CA ALA A 274 -18.34 -4.26 10.86
C ALA A 274 -18.78 -2.85 10.49
N PHE A 275 -17.93 -1.85 10.74
CA PHE A 275 -18.22 -0.47 10.35
C PHE A 275 -16.96 0.22 9.84
N VAL A 276 -17.07 0.85 8.66
CA VAL A 276 -15.94 1.45 7.96
C VAL A 276 -15.66 2.86 8.50
N LEU A 277 -14.39 3.12 8.80
CA LEU A 277 -13.86 4.44 9.05
C LEU A 277 -12.83 4.76 7.97
N GLN A 278 -13.27 5.46 6.92
CA GLN A 278 -12.40 5.95 5.87
C GLN A 278 -11.95 7.39 6.18
N LEU A 279 -10.71 7.58 6.61
CA LEU A 279 -10.20 8.82 7.20
C LEU A 279 -8.91 9.28 6.52
N GLY A 280 -8.65 10.58 6.48
CA GLY A 280 -7.36 11.14 6.04
C GLY A 280 -7.51 12.44 5.26
N ASP A 281 -6.44 12.89 4.63
CA ASP A 281 -6.39 14.21 4.03
C ASP A 281 -7.38 14.42 2.88
N CYS A 282 -7.72 15.68 2.63
CA CYS A 282 -8.38 16.04 1.38
C CYS A 282 -7.44 15.78 0.21
N ALA A 283 -6.19 16.27 0.29
CA ALA A 283 -5.12 16.04 -0.67
C ALA A 283 -3.82 15.83 0.10
N GLU A 284 -3.16 14.71 -0.11
CA GLU A 284 -1.82 14.50 0.41
C GLU A 284 -0.82 15.42 -0.30
N THR A 285 0.25 15.76 0.40
CA THR A 285 1.43 16.40 -0.18
C THR A 285 2.64 15.51 0.02
N PHE A 286 3.66 15.65 -0.83
CA PHE A 286 4.89 14.86 -0.70
C PHE A 286 5.60 15.10 0.64
N GLU A 287 5.42 16.27 1.25
CA GLU A 287 5.96 16.62 2.56
C GLU A 287 5.30 15.86 3.71
N MET A 288 4.08 15.34 3.52
CA MET A 288 3.32 14.64 4.56
C MET A 288 3.72 13.17 4.76
N SER A 289 4.69 12.65 4.00
CA SER A 289 5.17 11.28 4.14
C SER A 289 6.25 11.10 5.22
N ASP A 290 6.46 12.09 6.11
CA ASP A 290 7.38 11.98 7.23
C ASP A 290 6.81 11.12 8.38
N VAL A 291 7.70 10.55 9.20
CA VAL A 291 7.33 9.59 10.26
C VAL A 291 6.33 10.16 11.26
N GLN A 292 6.46 11.43 11.64
CA GLN A 292 5.59 12.04 12.64
C GLN A 292 4.19 12.25 12.06
N SER A 293 4.12 12.82 10.85
CA SER A 293 2.88 12.97 10.08
C SER A 293 2.12 11.65 9.92
N LEU A 294 2.82 10.57 9.58
CA LEU A 294 2.20 9.24 9.42
C LEU A 294 1.72 8.67 10.76
N THR A 295 2.54 8.79 11.80
CA THR A 295 2.20 8.34 13.17
C THR A 295 0.95 9.06 13.69
N ASP A 296 0.84 10.37 13.46
CA ASP A 296 -0.29 11.18 13.93
C ASP A 296 -1.59 10.82 13.19
N ARG A 297 -1.53 10.52 11.88
CA ARG A 297 -2.69 10.01 11.12
C ARG A 297 -3.13 8.64 11.64
N GLN A 298 -2.18 7.75 11.91
CA GLN A 298 -2.48 6.47 12.55
C GLN A 298 -3.09 6.66 13.95
N ALA A 299 -2.58 7.60 14.76
CA ALA A 299 -3.13 7.90 16.08
C ALA A 299 -4.59 8.39 16.01
N LEU A 300 -4.93 9.25 15.04
CA LEU A 300 -6.32 9.68 14.85
C LEU A 300 -7.23 8.54 14.37
N ALA A 301 -6.73 7.68 13.48
CA ALA A 301 -7.47 6.49 13.04
C ALA A 301 -7.68 5.50 14.21
N ALA A 302 -6.66 5.29 15.04
CA ALA A 302 -6.72 4.49 16.26
C ALA A 302 -7.73 5.04 17.26
N ALA A 303 -7.73 6.35 17.45
CA ALA A 303 -8.63 7.01 18.38
C ALA A 303 -10.09 6.82 17.94
N SER A 304 -10.35 7.01 16.65
CA SER A 304 -11.66 6.82 16.05
C SER A 304 -12.13 5.36 16.15
N ALA A 305 -11.26 4.41 15.85
CA ALA A 305 -11.54 2.98 15.94
C ALA A 305 -11.79 2.52 17.39
N ALA A 306 -11.02 3.03 18.36
CA ALA A 306 -11.18 2.71 19.78
C ALA A 306 -12.50 3.23 20.34
N VAL A 307 -12.88 4.48 20.01
CA VAL A 307 -14.17 5.06 20.42
C VAL A 307 -15.36 4.27 19.85
N LEU A 308 -15.28 3.89 18.57
CA LEU A 308 -16.30 3.05 17.93
C LEU A 308 -16.41 1.67 18.57
N SER A 309 -15.26 0.99 18.76
CA SER A 309 -15.22 -0.36 19.32
C SER A 309 -15.72 -0.39 20.75
N TYR A 310 -15.32 0.58 21.58
CA TYR A 310 -15.77 0.65 22.97
C TYR A 310 -17.25 1.05 23.09
N GLY A 311 -17.71 2.00 22.27
CA GLY A 311 -19.08 2.48 22.32
C GLY A 311 -20.14 1.46 21.87
N ARG A 312 -19.79 0.53 20.96
CA ARG A 312 -20.76 -0.43 20.38
C ARG A 312 -20.31 -1.87 20.27
N GLY A 313 -19.06 -2.21 20.53
CA GLY A 313 -18.54 -3.57 20.30
C GLY A 313 -18.48 -3.97 18.83
N ILE A 314 -18.60 -3.01 17.90
CA ILE A 314 -18.57 -3.27 16.45
C ILE A 314 -17.12 -3.25 15.97
N THR A 315 -16.77 -4.20 15.09
CA THR A 315 -15.43 -4.28 14.50
C THR A 315 -15.18 -3.12 13.53
N PRO A 316 -14.17 -2.26 13.77
CA PRO A 316 -13.82 -1.20 12.84
C PRO A 316 -13.05 -1.74 11.63
N VAL A 317 -13.39 -1.25 10.44
CA VAL A 317 -12.58 -1.41 9.21
C VAL A 317 -11.94 -0.06 8.90
N VAL A 318 -10.63 0.05 9.11
CA VAL A 318 -9.91 1.33 9.00
C VAL A 318 -9.28 1.47 7.62
N ILE A 319 -9.70 2.48 6.88
CA ILE A 319 -9.21 2.79 5.53
C ILE A 319 -8.64 4.20 5.51
N GLY A 320 -7.35 4.35 5.22
CA GLY A 320 -6.70 5.64 5.05
C GLY A 320 -6.97 6.23 3.66
N ARG A 321 -7.23 7.54 3.60
CA ARG A 321 -7.04 8.38 2.42
C ARG A 321 -5.58 8.80 2.38
N ILE A 322 -4.71 7.84 2.07
CA ILE A 322 -3.28 7.93 2.29
C ILE A 322 -2.52 7.06 1.30
N ALA A 323 -1.25 7.37 1.03
CA ALA A 323 -0.37 6.66 0.11
C ALA A 323 -0.88 6.67 -1.35
N GLY A 324 -1.50 7.75 -1.81
CA GLY A 324 -1.94 7.86 -3.20
C GLY A 324 -2.84 9.05 -3.52
N GLU A 325 -3.36 9.77 -2.52
CA GLU A 325 -4.35 10.84 -2.64
C GLU A 325 -3.73 12.17 -3.07
N TYR A 326 -2.89 12.12 -4.11
CA TYR A 326 -2.07 13.24 -4.61
C TYR A 326 -2.64 13.91 -5.87
N ALA A 327 -3.83 13.54 -6.33
CA ALA A 327 -4.50 14.13 -7.49
C ALA A 327 -5.89 14.68 -7.12
N LYS A 328 -6.26 15.84 -7.67
CA LYS A 328 -7.49 16.56 -7.33
C LYS A 328 -8.24 17.06 -8.57
N PRO A 329 -9.55 16.78 -8.70
CA PRO A 329 -10.34 17.37 -9.77
C PRO A 329 -10.61 18.85 -9.45
N ARG A 330 -10.47 19.72 -10.45
CA ARG A 330 -10.71 21.16 -10.30
C ARG A 330 -11.85 21.62 -11.19
N SER A 331 -12.68 22.54 -10.67
CA SER A 331 -13.80 23.12 -11.41
C SER A 331 -13.35 23.93 -12.63
N GLN A 332 -12.14 24.51 -12.58
CA GLN A 332 -11.54 25.24 -13.69
C GLN A 332 -10.09 24.79 -13.88
N PRO A 333 -9.61 24.61 -15.12
CA PRO A 333 -8.23 24.19 -15.39
C PRO A 333 -7.22 25.31 -15.12
N ILE A 334 -7.66 26.57 -15.19
CA ILE A 334 -6.88 27.78 -14.90
C ILE A 334 -7.45 28.43 -13.64
N GLU A 335 -6.57 28.86 -12.74
CA GLU A 335 -6.95 29.55 -11.52
C GLU A 335 -7.40 31.00 -11.85
N LYS A 336 -8.56 31.37 -11.32
CA LYS A 336 -9.23 32.63 -11.66
C LYS A 336 -8.37 33.83 -11.25
N GLY A 337 -8.09 34.71 -12.22
CA GLY A 337 -7.35 35.96 -11.98
C GLY A 337 -5.83 35.82 -11.97
N THR A 338 -5.27 34.61 -12.03
CA THR A 338 -3.81 34.40 -12.04
C THR A 338 -3.26 34.03 -13.41
N GLY A 339 -4.08 33.42 -14.28
CA GLY A 339 -3.63 32.86 -15.56
C GLY A 339 -2.78 31.59 -15.42
N LEU A 340 -2.56 31.11 -14.20
CA LEU A 340 -1.81 29.90 -13.90
C LEU A 340 -2.71 28.68 -13.98
N HIS A 341 -2.16 27.51 -14.30
CA HIS A 341 -2.86 26.26 -14.09
C HIS A 341 -3.30 26.14 -12.63
N SER A 342 -4.52 25.64 -12.42
CA SER A 342 -4.98 25.28 -11.08
C SER A 342 -4.05 24.23 -10.49
N TYR A 343 -3.86 24.26 -9.17
CA TYR A 343 -3.20 23.18 -8.45
C TYR A 343 -4.06 21.91 -8.55
N LEU A 344 -3.51 20.86 -9.15
CA LEU A 344 -4.17 19.59 -9.44
C LEU A 344 -3.72 18.48 -8.49
N GLY A 345 -2.93 18.81 -7.45
CA GLY A 345 -2.33 17.86 -6.53
C GLY A 345 -0.87 17.55 -6.89
N ASP A 346 -0.08 17.18 -5.88
CA ASP A 346 1.39 17.03 -6.00
C ASP A 346 1.83 15.98 -7.04
N MET A 347 0.97 15.01 -7.40
CA MET A 347 1.22 14.03 -8.48
C MET A 347 1.19 14.67 -9.88
N ILE A 348 0.63 15.87 -10.02
CA ILE A 348 0.46 16.56 -11.30
C ILE A 348 1.28 17.85 -11.35
N ASN A 349 1.16 18.73 -10.34
CA ASN A 349 1.88 20.00 -10.29
C ASN A 349 2.10 20.49 -8.85
N GLY A 350 2.96 21.48 -8.66
CA GLY A 350 3.25 22.08 -7.37
C GLY A 350 2.21 23.12 -6.93
N TYR A 351 2.14 23.37 -5.62
CA TYR A 351 1.17 24.32 -5.05
C TYR A 351 1.51 25.80 -5.26
N ASN A 352 2.81 26.13 -5.27
CA ASN A 352 3.27 27.52 -5.31
C ASN A 352 2.67 28.30 -6.50
N PRO A 353 2.29 29.57 -6.31
CA PRO A 353 1.57 30.36 -7.31
C PRO A 353 2.53 30.95 -8.36
N ASP A 354 3.29 30.09 -9.02
CA ASP A 354 4.20 30.45 -10.12
C ASP A 354 4.07 29.48 -11.31
N ALA A 355 4.46 29.94 -12.49
CA ALA A 355 4.26 29.17 -13.73
C ALA A 355 5.07 27.86 -13.76
N ALA A 356 6.27 27.84 -13.19
CA ALA A 356 7.11 26.65 -13.17
C ALA A 356 6.49 25.57 -12.27
N SER A 357 6.06 25.95 -11.06
CA SER A 357 5.37 25.06 -10.14
C SER A 357 4.03 24.57 -10.68
N ARG A 358 3.24 25.45 -11.34
CA ARG A 358 1.89 25.10 -11.81
C ARG A 358 1.84 24.34 -13.13
N THR A 359 2.92 24.32 -13.90
CA THR A 359 2.99 23.52 -15.14
C THR A 359 2.90 22.03 -14.80
N PRO A 360 1.97 21.26 -15.40
CA PRO A 360 1.89 19.81 -15.17
C PRO A 360 3.18 19.09 -15.55
N ASP A 361 3.71 18.29 -14.63
CA ASP A 361 4.94 17.53 -14.81
C ASP A 361 4.68 16.03 -14.64
N PRO A 362 4.79 15.23 -15.72
CA PRO A 362 4.56 13.78 -15.65
C PRO A 362 5.59 13.03 -14.79
N GLY A 363 6.75 13.63 -14.48
CA GLY A 363 7.74 13.04 -13.56
C GLY A 363 7.17 12.83 -12.15
N ARG A 364 6.26 13.72 -11.73
CA ARG A 364 5.60 13.68 -10.41
C ARG A 364 4.74 12.43 -10.20
N MET A 365 4.33 11.73 -11.25
CA MET A 365 3.66 10.44 -11.11
C MET A 365 4.60 9.39 -10.49
N VAL A 366 5.88 9.41 -10.87
CA VAL A 366 6.89 8.51 -10.32
C VAL A 366 7.25 8.92 -8.89
N ASP A 367 7.33 10.21 -8.61
CA ASP A 367 7.54 10.71 -7.24
C ASP A 367 6.38 10.28 -6.32
N ALA A 368 5.14 10.45 -6.78
CA ALA A 368 3.96 10.01 -6.04
C ALA A 368 3.99 8.51 -5.72
N TYR A 369 4.43 7.67 -6.65
CA TYR A 369 4.67 6.25 -6.38
C TYR A 369 5.69 6.04 -5.25
N PHE A 370 6.82 6.73 -5.25
CA PHE A 370 7.85 6.55 -4.21
C PHE A 370 7.38 7.06 -2.84
N HIS A 371 6.65 8.19 -2.79
CA HIS A 371 6.03 8.67 -1.56
C HIS A 371 4.98 7.68 -1.04
N ALA A 372 4.13 7.14 -1.92
CA ALA A 372 3.17 6.10 -1.57
C ALA A 372 3.86 4.83 -1.02
N ALA A 373 4.95 4.38 -1.66
CA ALA A 373 5.72 3.21 -1.24
C ALA A 373 6.36 3.41 0.15
N VAL A 374 6.94 4.58 0.42
CA VAL A 374 7.51 4.91 1.73
C VAL A 374 6.43 4.95 2.81
N THR A 375 5.29 5.57 2.51
CA THR A 375 4.14 5.62 3.42
C THR A 375 3.61 4.21 3.72
N LEU A 376 3.35 3.38 2.72
CA LEU A 376 2.90 1.99 2.91
C LEU A 376 3.92 1.16 3.69
N ASN A 377 5.22 1.36 3.44
CA ASN A 377 6.26 0.68 4.21
C ASN A 377 6.21 1.09 5.68
N HIS A 378 6.00 2.37 5.98
CA HIS A 378 5.81 2.82 7.37
C HIS A 378 4.59 2.16 7.99
N LEU A 379 3.43 2.18 7.31
CA LEU A 379 2.19 1.56 7.80
C LEU A 379 2.34 0.05 8.06
N ARG A 380 3.08 -0.66 7.21
CA ARG A 380 3.33 -2.11 7.37
C ARG A 380 4.33 -2.42 8.50
N THR A 381 5.33 -1.58 8.71
CA THR A 381 6.35 -1.75 9.77
C THR A 381 5.87 -1.25 11.15
N HIS A 382 4.93 -0.32 11.13
CA HIS A 382 4.31 0.30 12.29
C HIS A 382 2.79 0.14 12.18
N PRO A 383 2.24 -1.08 12.27
CA PRO A 383 0.80 -1.32 12.05
C PRO A 383 -0.11 -0.58 13.03
N ALA A 384 0.42 -0.15 14.17
CA ALA A 384 -0.30 0.66 15.14
C ALA A 384 0.57 1.79 15.72
N PRO A 385 -0.05 2.94 16.06
CA PRO A 385 0.63 4.09 16.64
C PRO A 385 0.93 3.85 18.12
N PRO A 386 1.76 4.70 18.74
CA PRO A 386 1.89 4.75 20.19
C PRO A 386 0.53 4.98 20.87
N VAL A 387 0.23 4.18 21.91
CA VAL A 387 -1.03 4.30 22.66
C VAL A 387 -1.19 5.71 23.24
N GLU A 388 -0.12 6.31 23.75
CA GLU A 388 -0.14 7.67 24.33
C GLU A 388 -0.57 8.72 23.32
N ALA A 389 -0.14 8.61 22.06
CA ALA A 389 -0.57 9.54 21.01
C ALA A 389 -2.08 9.43 20.77
N THR A 390 -2.60 8.20 20.80
CA THR A 390 -4.04 7.91 20.65
C THR A 390 -4.85 8.44 21.83
N ALA A 391 -4.44 8.12 23.05
CA ALA A 391 -5.11 8.51 24.28
C ALA A 391 -5.13 10.05 24.43
N ARG A 392 -4.04 10.74 24.09
CA ARG A 392 -3.96 12.20 24.10
C ARG A 392 -5.01 12.87 23.19
N LEU A 393 -5.25 12.34 21.98
CA LEU A 393 -6.26 12.89 21.09
C LEU A 393 -7.67 12.74 21.68
N ILE A 394 -7.96 11.59 22.29
CA ILE A 394 -9.25 11.32 22.93
C ILE A 394 -9.44 12.19 24.18
N ARG A 395 -8.42 12.31 25.04
CA ARG A 395 -8.45 13.21 26.22
C ARG A 395 -8.73 14.64 25.80
N HIS A 396 -7.99 15.14 24.80
CA HIS A 396 -8.21 16.49 24.30
C HIS A 396 -9.64 16.68 23.78
N ALA A 397 -10.18 15.71 23.04
CA ALA A 397 -11.55 15.76 22.59
C ALA A 397 -12.54 15.77 23.75
N ALA A 398 -12.31 14.99 24.83
CA ALA A 398 -13.12 15.01 26.04
C ALA A 398 -13.07 16.35 26.78
N ASP A 399 -11.91 17.01 26.80
CA ASP A 399 -11.71 18.31 27.48
C ASP A 399 -12.43 19.46 26.78
N VAL A 400 -12.51 19.42 25.45
CA VAL A 400 -13.20 20.44 24.65
C VAL A 400 -14.64 20.08 24.33
N CYS A 401 -15.05 18.83 24.60
CA CYS A 401 -16.42 18.35 24.38
C CYS A 401 -17.42 19.20 25.16
N ASP A 402 -18.56 19.50 24.52
CA ASP A 402 -19.61 20.23 25.21
C ASP A 402 -20.22 19.41 26.36
N ARG A 403 -20.88 20.09 27.31
CA ARG A 403 -21.48 19.49 28.51
C ARG A 403 -22.57 18.44 28.26
N HIS A 404 -23.12 18.36 27.05
CA HIS A 404 -24.12 17.36 26.67
C HIS A 404 -23.55 16.28 25.74
N GLY A 405 -22.29 16.42 25.33
CA GLY A 405 -21.61 15.46 24.50
C GLY A 405 -21.13 14.23 25.28
N PRO A 406 -20.52 13.27 24.57
CA PRO A 406 -20.16 11.95 25.07
C PRO A 406 -18.87 11.97 25.92
N VAL A 407 -18.72 12.95 26.81
CA VAL A 407 -17.52 13.17 27.65
C VAL A 407 -17.14 11.90 28.41
N ARG A 408 -18.13 11.21 28.98
CA ARG A 408 -17.90 9.97 29.72
C ARG A 408 -17.34 8.86 28.82
N LEU A 409 -17.93 8.65 27.65
CA LEU A 409 -17.43 7.66 26.68
C LEU A 409 -15.97 7.94 26.32
N LEU A 410 -15.65 9.19 25.98
CA LEU A 410 -14.29 9.57 25.60
C LEU A 410 -13.30 9.38 26.76
N ARG A 411 -13.66 9.78 27.99
CA ARG A 411 -12.81 9.57 29.17
C ARG A 411 -12.61 8.09 29.48
N ASP A 412 -13.67 7.30 29.48
CA ASP A 412 -13.60 5.86 29.75
C ASP A 412 -12.65 5.17 28.74
N VAL A 413 -12.70 5.55 27.45
CA VAL A 413 -11.77 5.03 26.43
C VAL A 413 -10.34 5.48 26.67
N ALA A 414 -10.12 6.77 26.98
CA ALA A 414 -8.79 7.29 27.27
C ALA A 414 -8.16 6.59 28.48
N ASP A 415 -8.92 6.42 29.57
CA ASP A 415 -8.47 5.76 30.80
C ASP A 415 -8.13 4.28 30.54
N LEU A 416 -8.91 3.60 29.68
CA LEU A 416 -8.60 2.22 29.27
C LEU A 416 -7.30 2.10 28.48
N LEU A 417 -7.01 3.05 27.60
CA LEU A 417 -5.75 3.10 26.87
C LEU A 417 -4.57 3.37 27.82
N ASP A 418 -4.74 4.26 28.80
CA ASP A 418 -3.71 4.53 29.82
C ASP A 418 -3.45 3.30 30.73
N MET A 419 -4.50 2.58 31.11
CA MET A 419 -4.36 1.32 31.85
C MET A 419 -3.64 0.26 31.02
N ALA A 420 -3.96 0.12 29.73
CA ALA A 420 -3.26 -0.81 28.85
C ALA A 420 -1.76 -0.50 28.75
N MET A 421 -1.39 0.78 28.70
CA MET A 421 0.01 1.22 28.70
C MET A 421 0.78 0.86 29.98
N THR A 422 0.14 0.94 31.14
CA THR A 422 0.79 0.63 32.42
C THR A 422 0.94 -0.87 32.65
N ALA A 423 0.06 -1.68 32.05
CA ALA A 423 0.11 -3.13 32.12
C ALA A 423 1.10 -3.78 31.12
N SER A 424 1.40 -3.11 30.01
CA SER A 424 2.30 -3.63 28.97
C SER A 424 3.78 -3.30 29.26
N ASP A 425 4.54 -4.26 29.77
CA ASP A 425 5.97 -4.11 30.07
C ASP A 425 6.88 -4.14 28.81
N GLY A 426 6.32 -3.95 27.61
CA GLY A 426 7.09 -4.07 26.36
C GLY A 426 6.42 -3.59 25.06
N ASP A 427 5.10 -3.71 24.90
CA ASP A 427 4.41 -3.24 23.67
C ASP A 427 3.52 -2.04 23.95
N ARG A 428 4.04 -0.84 23.64
CA ARG A 428 3.35 0.45 23.80
C ARG A 428 2.52 0.84 22.57
N ARG A 429 2.23 -0.09 21.65
CA ARG A 429 1.45 0.15 20.43
C ARG A 429 -0.05 -0.15 20.65
N GLY A 430 -0.92 0.67 20.07
CA GLY A 430 -2.36 0.58 20.28
C GLY A 430 -3.06 -0.52 19.47
N PRO A 431 -4.33 -0.83 19.79
CA PRO A 431 -5.12 -1.79 19.02
C PRO A 431 -5.67 -1.13 17.76
N LEU A 432 -4.86 -1.05 16.71
CA LEU A 432 -5.37 -0.79 15.37
C LEU A 432 -5.46 -2.08 14.57
N PRO A 433 -6.62 -2.39 13.96
CA PRO A 433 -6.62 -3.22 12.78
C PRO A 433 -5.70 -2.61 11.73
N GLY A 434 -4.94 -3.42 10.99
CA GLY A 434 -4.04 -2.92 9.96
C GLY A 434 -4.76 -1.98 8.99
N MET A 435 -4.25 -0.74 8.88
CA MET A 435 -4.89 0.29 8.07
C MET A 435 -4.75 -0.03 6.57
N ARG A 436 -5.88 -0.08 5.86
CA ARG A 436 -5.89 -0.16 4.40
C ARG A 436 -5.64 1.23 3.79
N VAL A 437 -5.29 1.28 2.52
CA VAL A 437 -5.05 2.55 1.80
C VAL A 437 -6.02 2.72 0.64
N SER A 438 -6.39 3.96 0.36
CA SER A 438 -7.34 4.33 -0.67
C SER A 438 -7.09 5.73 -1.23
N HIS A 439 -7.42 5.93 -2.50
CA HIS A 439 -7.42 7.24 -3.15
C HIS A 439 -8.47 7.32 -4.28
N GLU A 440 -8.72 8.53 -4.77
CA GLU A 440 -9.54 8.74 -5.97
C GLU A 440 -8.77 8.25 -7.19
N ALA A 441 -9.30 7.27 -7.91
CA ALA A 441 -8.74 6.83 -9.19
C ALA A 441 -8.97 7.91 -10.26
N LEU A 442 -8.21 9.00 -10.19
CA LEU A 442 -8.41 10.20 -10.99
C LEU A 442 -7.48 10.25 -12.19
N LEU A 443 -6.17 10.08 -11.95
CA LEU A 443 -5.14 10.19 -12.99
C LEU A 443 -4.94 8.83 -13.66
N LEU A 444 -5.62 8.59 -14.77
CA LEU A 444 -5.67 7.26 -15.38
C LEU A 444 -4.31 6.77 -15.88
N ASP A 445 -3.41 7.68 -16.25
CA ASP A 445 -2.02 7.33 -16.63
C ASP A 445 -1.26 6.66 -15.46
N TYR A 446 -1.58 7.02 -14.21
CA TYR A 446 -0.99 6.44 -13.00
C TYR A 446 -1.65 5.09 -12.66
N GLU A 447 -2.98 5.08 -12.57
CA GLU A 447 -3.75 3.88 -12.18
C GLU A 447 -3.57 2.73 -13.19
N GLN A 448 -3.62 3.03 -14.50
CA GLN A 448 -3.40 2.01 -15.53
C GLN A 448 -1.95 1.51 -15.52
N ALA A 449 -0.97 2.37 -15.22
CA ALA A 449 0.43 1.97 -15.11
C ALA A 449 0.69 1.08 -13.89
N LEU A 450 -0.11 1.18 -12.83
CA LEU A 450 -0.03 0.37 -11.62
C LEU A 450 -1.01 -0.79 -11.58
N THR A 451 -1.79 -1.00 -12.64
CA THR A 451 -2.63 -2.19 -12.79
C THR A 451 -1.77 -3.42 -13.10
N ARG A 452 -2.03 -4.53 -12.42
CA ARG A 452 -1.29 -5.80 -12.48
C ARG A 452 -2.26 -6.96 -12.63
N ARG A 453 -1.80 -8.03 -13.28
CA ARG A 453 -2.55 -9.28 -13.34
C ARG A 453 -2.22 -10.11 -12.10
N GLY A 454 -3.25 -10.49 -11.34
CA GLY A 454 -3.13 -11.39 -10.20
C GLY A 454 -2.84 -12.83 -10.64
N HIS A 455 -2.49 -13.69 -9.67
CA HIS A 455 -2.25 -15.12 -9.92
C HIS A 455 -3.48 -15.83 -10.52
N ASP A 456 -4.67 -15.33 -10.19
CA ASP A 456 -5.97 -15.76 -10.68
C ASP A 456 -6.29 -15.29 -12.12
N GLY A 457 -5.36 -14.56 -12.74
CA GLY A 457 -5.51 -14.00 -14.07
C GLY A 457 -6.39 -12.76 -14.15
N ARG A 458 -6.92 -12.26 -13.02
CA ARG A 458 -7.76 -11.05 -12.94
C ARG A 458 -6.90 -9.80 -12.81
N TRP A 459 -7.45 -8.66 -13.20
CA TRP A 459 -6.76 -7.37 -13.10
C TRP A 459 -7.01 -6.71 -11.77
N TRP A 460 -5.96 -6.17 -11.16
CA TRP A 460 -5.97 -5.46 -9.89
C TRP A 460 -5.17 -4.18 -10.05
N ASP A 461 -5.73 -3.04 -9.67
CA ASP A 461 -4.91 -1.86 -9.50
C ASP A 461 -4.09 -2.01 -8.23
N SER A 462 -2.77 -2.07 -8.39
CA SER A 462 -1.86 -2.22 -7.26
C SER A 462 -1.49 -0.91 -6.60
N SER A 463 -2.08 0.22 -7.01
CA SER A 463 -1.86 1.54 -6.40
C SER A 463 -2.47 1.65 -5.00
N ALA A 464 -3.64 1.04 -4.76
CA ALA A 464 -4.33 1.05 -3.47
C ALA A 464 -5.29 -0.13 -3.26
N HIS A 465 -5.68 -0.35 -2.01
CA HIS A 465 -6.62 -1.43 -1.67
C HIS A 465 -8.03 -1.14 -2.16
N LEU A 466 -8.52 0.08 -1.94
CA LEU A 466 -9.79 0.58 -2.43
C LEU A 466 -9.56 1.83 -3.27
N LEU A 467 -10.23 1.89 -4.41
CA LEU A 467 -10.22 3.08 -5.27
C LEU A 467 -11.63 3.62 -5.37
N TRP A 468 -11.82 4.94 -5.42
CA TRP A 468 -13.14 5.51 -5.72
C TRP A 468 -13.14 6.40 -6.95
N ILE A 469 -14.32 6.49 -7.57
CA ILE A 469 -14.62 7.41 -8.66
C ILE A 469 -15.36 8.62 -8.10
N GLY A 470 -14.81 9.82 -8.34
CA GLY A 470 -15.37 11.08 -7.85
C GLY A 470 -16.65 11.51 -8.58
N GLU A 471 -17.36 12.47 -7.98
CA GLU A 471 -18.62 13.02 -8.52
C GLU A 471 -18.46 13.57 -9.96
N ARG A 472 -17.29 14.10 -10.29
CA ARG A 472 -17.04 14.76 -11.59
C ARG A 472 -16.55 13.78 -12.67
N THR A 473 -16.26 12.54 -12.31
CA THR A 473 -15.69 11.50 -13.18
C THR A 473 -16.56 10.24 -13.27
N ARG A 474 -17.67 10.15 -12.51
CA ARG A 474 -18.57 8.98 -12.46
C ARG A 474 -19.58 8.83 -13.61
N ASP A 475 -19.45 9.58 -14.69
CA ASP A 475 -20.33 9.40 -15.84
C ASP A 475 -20.12 7.98 -16.39
N PRO A 476 -21.18 7.15 -16.53
CA PRO A 476 -21.05 5.80 -17.05
C PRO A 476 -20.41 5.71 -18.45
N ALA A 477 -20.43 6.79 -19.24
CA ALA A 477 -19.80 6.84 -20.55
C ALA A 477 -18.29 7.16 -20.51
N HIS A 478 -17.74 7.59 -19.37
CA HIS A 478 -16.34 8.00 -19.25
C HIS A 478 -15.39 6.85 -18.90
N ALA A 479 -14.11 7.10 -19.18
CA ALA A 479 -13.02 6.14 -18.99
C ALA A 479 -12.85 5.69 -17.52
N HIS A 480 -13.19 6.54 -16.55
CA HIS A 480 -13.08 6.23 -15.11
C HIS A 480 -13.99 5.08 -14.67
N ILE A 481 -15.27 5.11 -15.08
CA ILE A 481 -16.20 3.99 -14.80
C ILE A 481 -15.74 2.73 -15.53
N ARG A 482 -15.28 2.87 -16.78
CA ARG A 482 -14.73 1.73 -17.53
C ARG A 482 -13.51 1.13 -16.84
N PHE A 483 -12.62 1.94 -16.31
CA PHE A 483 -11.45 1.48 -15.55
C PHE A 483 -11.88 0.70 -14.30
N ALA A 484 -12.85 1.23 -13.54
CA ALA A 484 -13.39 0.55 -12.37
C ALA A 484 -14.05 -0.82 -12.69
N GLU A 485 -14.65 -0.98 -13.88
CA GLU A 485 -15.17 -2.28 -14.35
C GLU A 485 -14.07 -3.32 -14.59
N LEU A 486 -12.86 -2.89 -14.99
CA LEU A 486 -11.79 -3.79 -15.40
C LEU A 486 -11.01 -4.37 -14.21
N ILE A 487 -10.88 -3.61 -13.13
CA ILE A 487 -10.12 -4.00 -11.95
C ILE A 487 -10.98 -4.77 -10.95
N ASN A 488 -10.36 -5.58 -10.08
CA ASN A 488 -11.05 -6.44 -9.11
C ASN A 488 -11.00 -5.91 -7.67
N ASN A 489 -10.32 -4.77 -7.44
CA ASN A 489 -10.34 -4.04 -6.18
C ASN A 489 -11.79 -3.73 -5.75
N PRO A 490 -12.10 -3.64 -4.45
CA PRO A 490 -13.33 -2.97 -4.04
C PRO A 490 -13.32 -1.52 -4.55
N VAL A 491 -14.43 -1.08 -5.15
CA VAL A 491 -14.56 0.24 -5.78
C VAL A 491 -15.63 1.09 -5.11
N GLY A 492 -15.30 2.35 -4.85
CA GLY A 492 -16.23 3.37 -4.36
C GLY A 492 -16.77 4.26 -5.49
N VAL A 493 -18.00 4.76 -5.37
CA VAL A 493 -18.51 5.82 -6.24
C VAL A 493 -19.19 6.90 -5.42
N LYS A 494 -18.75 8.15 -5.58
CA LYS A 494 -19.35 9.32 -4.92
C LYS A 494 -20.72 9.62 -5.54
N LEU A 495 -21.74 9.89 -4.72
CA LEU A 495 -23.08 10.27 -5.19
C LEU A 495 -23.43 11.67 -4.70
N GLY A 496 -23.34 12.65 -5.59
CA GLY A 496 -23.69 14.05 -5.33
C GLY A 496 -25.18 14.35 -5.53
N PRO A 497 -25.58 15.61 -5.29
CA PRO A 497 -26.99 16.05 -5.28
C PRO A 497 -27.68 16.06 -6.65
N THR A 498 -26.98 15.64 -7.71
CA THR A 498 -27.55 15.47 -9.07
C THR A 498 -27.80 14.00 -9.41
N THR A 499 -27.45 13.08 -8.52
CA THR A 499 -27.64 11.64 -8.71
C THR A 499 -29.11 11.29 -8.77
N ARG A 500 -29.51 10.50 -9.78
CA ARG A 500 -30.87 9.95 -9.90
C ARG A 500 -30.86 8.45 -9.55
N PRO A 501 -32.00 7.88 -9.11
CA PRO A 501 -32.18 6.44 -8.92
C PRO A 501 -31.69 5.58 -10.09
N ALA A 502 -31.99 5.99 -11.33
CA ALA A 502 -31.56 5.29 -12.54
C ALA A 502 -30.03 5.24 -12.70
N ASP A 503 -29.32 6.27 -12.23
CA ASP A 503 -27.85 6.31 -12.27
C ASP A 503 -27.27 5.29 -11.28
N VAL A 504 -27.86 5.18 -10.07
CA VAL A 504 -27.47 4.18 -9.06
C VAL A 504 -27.68 2.76 -9.59
N ALA A 505 -28.84 2.47 -10.16
CA ALA A 505 -29.13 1.16 -10.72
C ALA A 505 -28.17 0.81 -11.88
N ALA A 506 -27.78 1.79 -12.70
CA ALA A 506 -26.79 1.61 -13.75
C ALA A 506 -25.38 1.32 -13.21
N LEU A 507 -24.95 2.04 -12.17
CA LEU A 507 -23.67 1.79 -11.50
C LEU A 507 -23.62 0.38 -10.89
N CYS A 508 -24.68 -0.03 -10.19
CA CYS A 508 -24.80 -1.36 -9.60
C CYS A 508 -24.61 -2.47 -10.64
N ARG A 509 -25.37 -2.42 -11.74
CA ARG A 509 -25.28 -3.43 -12.81
C ARG A 509 -23.92 -3.48 -13.51
N ARG A 510 -23.18 -2.36 -13.54
CA ARG A 510 -21.91 -2.26 -14.27
C ARG A 510 -20.71 -2.62 -13.41
N LEU A 511 -20.67 -2.15 -12.17
CA LEU A 511 -19.49 -2.27 -11.30
C LEU A 511 -19.52 -3.51 -10.42
N ASP A 512 -20.69 -4.09 -10.20
CA ASP A 512 -20.86 -5.36 -9.48
C ASP A 512 -21.86 -6.30 -10.18
N PRO A 513 -21.58 -6.72 -11.43
CA PRO A 513 -22.48 -7.59 -12.18
C PRO A 513 -22.65 -8.98 -11.54
N GLU A 514 -21.66 -9.42 -10.77
CA GLU A 514 -21.67 -10.70 -10.04
C GLU A 514 -22.37 -10.60 -8.67
N ARG A 515 -22.78 -9.39 -8.25
CA ARG A 515 -23.39 -9.11 -6.95
C ARG A 515 -22.54 -9.63 -5.80
N LYS A 516 -21.23 -9.39 -5.85
CA LYS A 516 -20.26 -9.83 -4.85
C LYS A 516 -20.30 -8.87 -3.65
N PRO A 517 -20.71 -9.31 -2.46
CA PRO A 517 -20.68 -8.45 -1.27
C PRO A 517 -19.31 -7.80 -1.05
N GLY A 518 -19.32 -6.49 -0.74
CA GLY A 518 -18.10 -5.71 -0.52
C GLY A 518 -17.37 -5.24 -1.77
N ARG A 519 -17.81 -5.63 -2.99
CA ARG A 519 -17.25 -5.17 -4.25
C ARG A 519 -17.52 -3.68 -4.50
N LEU A 520 -18.78 -3.26 -4.37
CA LEU A 520 -19.23 -1.90 -4.67
C LEU A 520 -19.59 -1.15 -3.39
N THR A 521 -18.99 0.02 -3.24
CA THR A 521 -19.33 0.98 -2.21
C THR A 521 -19.97 2.22 -2.84
N LEU A 522 -21.13 2.64 -2.37
CA LEU A 522 -21.76 3.90 -2.80
C LEU A 522 -21.63 4.94 -1.67
N ILE A 523 -21.15 6.13 -2.05
CA ILE A 523 -20.69 7.15 -1.11
C ILE A 523 -21.51 8.44 -1.29
N PRO A 524 -22.73 8.53 -0.72
CA PRO A 524 -23.54 9.75 -0.77
C PRO A 524 -22.86 10.94 -0.08
N ARG A 525 -22.94 12.09 -0.74
CA ARG A 525 -22.41 13.40 -0.32
C ARG A 525 -23.40 14.51 -0.65
N LEU A 526 -24.63 14.39 -0.16
CA LEU A 526 -25.78 15.14 -0.66
C LEU A 526 -25.93 16.49 0.05
N GLY A 527 -25.32 16.65 1.22
CA GLY A 527 -25.59 17.73 2.15
C GLY A 527 -26.71 17.35 3.12
N ALA A 528 -26.72 17.94 4.31
CA ALA A 528 -27.65 17.57 5.40
C ALA A 528 -29.13 17.59 4.95
N ASP A 529 -29.58 18.70 4.35
CA ASP A 529 -30.98 18.91 3.96
C ASP A 529 -31.45 17.92 2.88
N ARG A 530 -30.56 17.60 1.94
CA ARG A 530 -30.89 16.74 0.79
C ARG A 530 -30.80 15.27 1.13
N THR A 531 -29.95 14.89 2.08
CA THR A 531 -29.79 13.47 2.46
C THR A 531 -31.09 12.87 2.94
N ALA A 532 -31.81 13.57 3.82
CA ALA A 532 -33.08 13.08 4.37
C ALA A 532 -34.16 12.87 3.29
N THR A 533 -34.13 13.62 2.19
CA THR A 533 -35.17 13.60 1.15
C THR A 533 -34.81 12.78 -0.08
N MET A 534 -33.53 12.76 -0.46
CA MET A 534 -33.06 12.11 -1.69
C MET A 534 -32.53 10.70 -1.45
N LEU A 535 -31.83 10.46 -0.34
CA LEU A 535 -31.12 9.20 -0.12
C LEU A 535 -32.06 7.96 -0.12
N PRO A 536 -33.26 7.98 0.47
CA PRO A 536 -34.15 6.81 0.47
C PRO A 536 -34.40 6.24 -0.94
N ALA A 537 -34.72 7.09 -1.92
CA ALA A 537 -34.94 6.66 -3.30
C ALA A 537 -33.68 6.11 -3.99
N LEU A 538 -32.48 6.55 -3.57
CA LEU A 538 -31.22 6.00 -4.07
C LEU A 538 -30.92 4.62 -3.46
N LEU A 539 -31.23 4.44 -2.17
CA LEU A 539 -31.10 3.16 -1.46
C LEU A 539 -32.02 2.10 -2.08
N GLU A 540 -33.29 2.45 -2.28
CA GLU A 540 -34.30 1.59 -2.93
C GLU A 540 -33.87 1.18 -4.34
N ALA A 541 -33.36 2.12 -5.14
CA ALA A 541 -32.91 1.84 -6.50
C ALA A 541 -31.74 0.84 -6.56
N ALA A 542 -30.84 0.85 -5.58
CA ALA A 542 -29.81 -0.18 -5.48
C ALA A 542 -30.40 -1.52 -5.03
N ALA A 543 -31.28 -1.50 -4.03
CA ALA A 543 -31.94 -2.70 -3.51
C ALA A 543 -32.72 -3.45 -4.60
N GLU A 544 -33.43 -2.74 -5.48
CA GLU A 544 -34.13 -3.30 -6.65
C GLU A 544 -33.23 -4.09 -7.61
N THR A 545 -31.93 -3.77 -7.66
CA THR A 545 -30.96 -4.53 -8.49
C THR A 545 -30.47 -5.82 -7.84
N GLY A 546 -30.71 -5.98 -6.54
CA GLY A 546 -30.16 -7.06 -5.71
C GLY A 546 -28.65 -6.96 -5.44
N THR A 547 -28.04 -5.79 -5.69
CA THR A 547 -26.59 -5.59 -5.51
C THR A 547 -26.27 -5.34 -4.04
N PRO A 548 -25.37 -6.10 -3.41
CA PRO A 548 -25.00 -5.96 -2.00
C PRO A 548 -24.02 -4.80 -1.77
N VAL A 549 -24.53 -3.58 -1.97
CA VAL A 549 -23.76 -2.34 -1.83
C VAL A 549 -23.36 -2.08 -0.39
N CYS A 550 -22.09 -1.71 -0.17
CA CYS A 550 -21.66 -1.08 1.08
C CYS A 550 -21.95 0.43 1.03
N TRP A 551 -22.78 0.95 1.94
CA TRP A 551 -23.14 2.37 1.97
C TRP A 551 -22.29 3.13 2.97
N ILE A 552 -21.53 4.13 2.51
CA ILE A 552 -20.63 4.93 3.35
C ILE A 552 -20.99 6.41 3.22
N CYS A 553 -21.28 7.08 4.33
CA CYS A 553 -21.62 8.50 4.31
C CYS A 553 -20.38 9.38 4.12
N ASP A 554 -20.38 10.28 3.14
CA ASP A 554 -19.45 11.41 3.04
C ASP A 554 -20.17 12.70 3.43
N PRO A 555 -20.20 13.05 4.73
CA PRO A 555 -20.89 14.24 5.22
C PRO A 555 -20.08 15.52 5.01
N MET A 556 -18.96 15.46 4.31
CA MET A 556 -18.00 16.55 4.25
C MET A 556 -18.27 17.41 3.02
N HIS A 557 -18.19 16.81 1.86
CA HIS A 557 -18.10 17.59 0.64
C HIS A 557 -19.47 18.17 0.19
N GLY A 558 -20.59 17.65 0.71
CA GLY A 558 -21.94 18.21 0.52
C GLY A 558 -22.17 19.53 1.26
N ASN A 559 -21.40 19.78 2.32
CA ASN A 559 -21.60 20.88 3.27
C ASN A 559 -20.49 21.95 3.22
N THR A 560 -19.77 22.04 2.09
CA THR A 560 -18.75 23.10 1.90
C THR A 560 -19.43 24.41 1.50
N PHE A 561 -19.10 25.50 2.21
CA PHE A 561 -19.46 26.86 1.82
C PHE A 561 -18.21 27.76 1.79
N VAL A 562 -18.37 28.99 1.29
CA VAL A 562 -17.30 29.99 1.21
C VAL A 562 -17.71 31.16 2.09
N THR A 563 -16.83 31.58 3.00
CA THR A 563 -17.06 32.73 3.89
C THR A 563 -17.06 34.05 3.11
N GLU A 564 -17.46 35.15 3.74
CA GLU A 564 -17.37 36.48 3.15
C GLU A 564 -15.93 36.86 2.75
N GLN A 565 -14.93 36.30 3.46
CA GLN A 565 -13.51 36.49 3.21
C GLN A 565 -12.97 35.59 2.08
N GLY A 566 -13.82 34.78 1.44
CA GLY A 566 -13.41 33.90 0.35
C GLY A 566 -12.76 32.58 0.79
N ILE A 567 -12.77 32.26 2.08
CA ILE A 567 -12.18 31.03 2.62
C ILE A 567 -13.22 29.91 2.53
N LYS A 568 -12.85 28.77 1.94
CA LYS A 568 -13.69 27.57 1.98
C LYS A 568 -13.71 27.01 3.39
N THR A 569 -14.87 26.69 3.93
CA THR A 569 -15.01 26.02 5.22
C THR A 569 -16.26 25.12 5.23
N ARG A 570 -16.47 24.41 6.33
CA ARG A 570 -17.63 23.54 6.58
C ARG A 570 -18.11 23.78 8.00
N ARG A 571 -19.43 23.71 8.23
CA ARG A 571 -19.99 23.72 9.59
C ARG A 571 -20.06 22.29 10.11
N VAL A 572 -19.40 22.01 11.23
CA VAL A 572 -19.43 20.67 11.84
C VAL A 572 -20.86 20.24 12.21
N ASP A 573 -21.75 21.19 12.51
CA ASP A 573 -23.15 20.90 12.79
C ASP A 573 -23.91 20.38 11.56
N GLU A 574 -23.62 20.93 10.37
CA GLU A 574 -24.18 20.43 9.10
C GLU A 574 -23.58 19.06 8.76
N VAL A 575 -22.27 18.87 8.96
CA VAL A 575 -21.58 17.58 8.79
C VAL A 575 -22.23 16.50 9.67
N THR A 576 -22.39 16.76 10.97
CA THR A 576 -23.02 15.79 11.89
C THR A 576 -24.51 15.60 11.60
N SER A 577 -25.21 16.60 11.09
CA SER A 577 -26.60 16.48 10.66
C SER A 577 -26.76 15.57 9.44
N GLU A 578 -25.84 15.63 8.48
CA GLU A 578 -25.83 14.70 7.34
C GLU A 578 -25.59 13.25 7.79
N ILE A 579 -24.70 13.02 8.77
CA ILE A 579 -24.52 11.69 9.37
C ILE A 579 -25.85 11.18 9.95
N ARG A 580 -26.55 11.97 10.78
CA ARG A 580 -27.85 11.57 11.34
C ARG A 580 -28.90 11.32 10.26
N ALA A 581 -28.95 12.16 9.24
CA ALA A 581 -29.86 11.99 8.11
C ALA A 581 -29.57 10.71 7.31
N PHE A 582 -28.30 10.36 7.11
CA PHE A 582 -27.88 9.11 6.48
C PHE A 582 -28.37 7.89 7.28
N PHE A 583 -28.12 7.86 8.59
CA PHE A 583 -28.63 6.78 9.45
C PHE A 583 -30.17 6.73 9.46
N GLY A 584 -30.84 7.88 9.45
CA GLY A 584 -32.29 7.97 9.34
C GLY A 584 -32.84 7.37 8.04
N ALA A 585 -32.22 7.67 6.89
CA ALA A 585 -32.60 7.12 5.60
C ALA A 585 -32.36 5.60 5.52
N CYS A 586 -31.23 5.14 6.06
CA CYS A 586 -30.93 3.72 6.22
C CYS A 586 -32.01 3.02 7.04
N ARG A 587 -32.40 3.56 8.21
CA ARG A 587 -33.48 2.98 9.05
C ARG A 587 -34.80 2.90 8.31
N ALA A 588 -35.16 3.97 7.59
CA ALA A 588 -36.43 4.06 6.88
C ALA A 588 -36.56 3.02 5.75
N THR A 589 -35.43 2.60 5.16
CA THR A 589 -35.39 1.67 4.02
C THR A 589 -34.92 0.26 4.40
N GLY A 590 -34.50 0.04 5.65
CA GLY A 590 -33.94 -1.23 6.12
C GLY A 590 -32.53 -1.52 5.59
N VAL A 591 -31.86 -0.55 4.95
CA VAL A 591 -30.48 -0.70 4.47
C VAL A 591 -29.50 -0.49 5.61
N THR A 592 -28.46 -1.32 5.69
CA THR A 592 -27.42 -1.21 6.70
C THR A 592 -26.48 -0.02 6.44
N PRO A 593 -26.22 0.85 7.45
CA PRO A 593 -25.20 1.89 7.36
C PRO A 593 -23.80 1.26 7.48
N GLY A 594 -23.03 1.27 6.39
CA GLY A 594 -21.73 0.59 6.31
C GLY A 594 -20.53 1.39 6.83
N GLY A 595 -20.58 2.72 6.90
CA GLY A 595 -19.46 3.50 7.44
C GLY A 595 -19.51 5.01 7.21
N LEU A 596 -18.39 5.67 7.54
CA LEU A 596 -18.11 7.09 7.31
C LEU A 596 -16.87 7.30 6.42
N HIS A 597 -16.91 8.30 5.56
CA HIS A 597 -15.81 8.82 4.75
C HIS A 597 -15.55 10.29 5.14
N LEU A 598 -14.51 10.53 5.93
CA LEU A 598 -14.18 11.85 6.48
C LEU A 598 -12.84 12.37 5.97
N GLU A 599 -12.78 13.66 5.67
CA GLU A 599 -11.53 14.38 5.45
C GLU A 599 -11.04 14.94 6.78
N THR A 600 -9.90 14.46 7.26
CA THR A 600 -9.42 14.67 8.62
C THR A 600 -7.96 15.10 8.66
N ALA A 601 -7.59 15.79 9.73
CA ALA A 601 -6.25 16.23 10.05
C ALA A 601 -5.99 15.93 11.54
N PRO A 602 -4.92 15.20 11.90
CA PRO A 602 -4.58 14.99 13.30
C PRO A 602 -4.09 16.27 13.98
N GLU A 603 -3.58 17.24 13.21
CA GLU A 603 -3.13 18.52 13.72
C GLU A 603 -4.30 19.39 14.17
N PRO A 604 -4.08 20.32 15.12
CA PRO A 604 -5.08 21.29 15.58
C PRO A 604 -5.27 22.41 14.53
N VAL A 605 -5.77 22.04 13.35
CA VAL A 605 -6.11 22.96 12.25
C VAL A 605 -7.42 23.70 12.54
N THR A 606 -7.56 24.88 11.94
CA THR A 606 -8.75 25.72 12.00
C THR A 606 -9.38 25.81 10.62
N GLU A 607 -9.84 24.67 10.09
CA GLU A 607 -10.34 24.56 8.72
C GLU A 607 -11.87 24.44 8.64
N CYS A 608 -12.50 23.76 9.61
CA CYS A 608 -13.96 23.69 9.77
C CYS A 608 -14.42 24.51 10.99
N VAL A 609 -15.55 25.20 10.86
CA VAL A 609 -16.16 26.01 11.92
C VAL A 609 -17.17 25.23 12.75
N GLY A 610 -17.41 25.69 13.98
CA GLY A 610 -18.32 25.07 14.93
C GLY A 610 -17.71 23.85 15.62
N GLY A 611 -18.56 22.85 15.89
CA GLY A 611 -18.20 21.67 16.66
C GLY A 611 -18.01 21.98 18.14
N TRP A 612 -17.51 21.00 18.91
CA TRP A 612 -17.32 21.15 20.36
C TRP A 612 -16.45 22.35 20.75
N GLN A 613 -15.42 22.64 19.94
CA GLN A 613 -14.52 23.78 20.15
C GLN A 613 -15.12 25.14 19.78
N ARG A 614 -16.29 25.17 19.12
CA ARG A 614 -16.99 26.39 18.68
C ARG A 614 -16.11 27.34 17.86
N LEU A 615 -15.30 26.78 16.96
CA LEU A 615 -14.42 27.56 16.09
C LEU A 615 -15.23 28.53 15.23
N ARG A 616 -14.81 29.79 15.20
CA ARG A 616 -15.47 30.87 14.45
C ARG A 616 -14.78 31.13 13.11
N GLU A 617 -15.48 31.81 12.21
CA GLU A 617 -14.94 32.14 10.88
C GLU A 617 -13.69 33.03 10.95
N ASP A 618 -13.60 33.96 11.93
CA ASP A 618 -12.43 34.82 12.15
C ASP A 618 -11.19 34.05 12.62
N GLU A 619 -11.36 32.83 13.13
CA GLU A 619 -10.28 31.99 13.63
C GLU A 619 -9.68 31.10 12.52
N LEU A 620 -10.33 31.00 11.35
CA LEU A 620 -9.89 30.13 10.25
C LEU A 620 -8.45 30.43 9.84
N ALA A 621 -8.09 31.71 9.71
CA ALA A 621 -6.76 32.14 9.27
C ALA A 621 -5.61 31.73 10.21
N THR A 622 -5.91 31.29 11.44
CA THR A 622 -4.89 30.95 12.45
C THR A 622 -4.05 29.74 12.03
N ARG A 623 -4.71 28.68 11.53
CA ARG A 623 -4.08 27.39 11.17
C ARG A 623 -4.81 26.71 10.01
N TYR A 624 -5.16 27.46 8.97
CA TYR A 624 -5.67 26.90 7.71
C TYR A 624 -4.51 26.35 6.88
N ARG A 625 -4.37 25.01 6.77
CA ARG A 625 -3.18 24.36 6.18
C ARG A 625 -3.46 23.57 4.91
N THR A 626 -4.70 23.15 4.69
CA THR A 626 -5.09 22.41 3.49
C THR A 626 -4.83 23.20 2.21
N ARG A 627 -4.38 22.50 1.17
CA ARG A 627 -4.23 23.03 -0.20
C ARG A 627 -5.49 22.86 -1.05
N CYS A 628 -6.52 22.20 -0.50
CA CYS A 628 -7.76 21.87 -1.23
C CYS A 628 -9.01 22.19 -0.40
N ASP A 629 -9.69 21.19 0.15
CA ASP A 629 -10.90 21.40 0.95
C ASP A 629 -10.60 21.31 2.47
N PRO A 630 -11.40 22.01 3.31
CA PRO A 630 -11.22 22.10 4.77
C PRO A 630 -11.43 20.77 5.49
N ARG A 631 -10.45 20.33 6.29
CA ARG A 631 -10.48 19.07 7.04
C ARG A 631 -11.05 19.24 8.44
N LEU A 632 -11.62 18.18 9.00
CA LEU A 632 -11.92 18.10 10.43
C LEU A 632 -10.61 17.96 11.20
N ASN A 633 -10.41 18.75 12.25
CA ASN A 633 -9.34 18.45 13.19
C ASN A 633 -9.68 17.19 14.03
N ALA A 634 -8.77 16.75 14.90
CA ALA A 634 -8.95 15.54 15.69
C ALA A 634 -10.22 15.54 16.57
N ALA A 635 -10.52 16.64 17.27
CA ALA A 635 -11.71 16.73 18.14
C ALA A 635 -13.01 16.71 17.32
N GLN A 636 -13.05 17.42 16.19
CA GLN A 636 -14.19 17.43 15.27
C GLN A 636 -14.39 16.05 14.59
N THR A 637 -13.31 15.33 14.31
CA THR A 637 -13.35 13.95 13.79
C THR A 637 -14.00 13.02 14.80
N LEU A 638 -13.55 13.07 16.06
CA LEU A 638 -14.11 12.25 17.13
C LEU A 638 -15.58 12.62 17.41
N GLN A 639 -15.96 13.89 17.28
CA GLN A 639 -17.37 14.30 17.32
C GLN A 639 -18.21 13.56 16.27
N CYS A 640 -17.76 13.50 15.02
CA CYS A 640 -18.47 12.76 13.96
C CYS A 640 -18.56 11.26 14.25
N VAL A 641 -17.47 10.65 14.74
CA VAL A 641 -17.45 9.24 15.12
C VAL A 641 -18.42 8.96 16.25
N THR A 642 -18.49 9.82 17.27
CA THR A 642 -19.43 9.65 18.37
C THR A 642 -20.90 9.79 17.95
N VAL A 643 -21.21 10.64 16.97
CA VAL A 643 -22.56 10.70 16.39
C VAL A 643 -22.92 9.38 15.72
N ALA A 644 -21.99 8.77 14.95
CA ALA A 644 -22.24 7.44 14.39
C ALA A 644 -22.38 6.37 15.48
N VAL A 645 -21.58 6.42 16.55
CA VAL A 645 -21.75 5.55 17.73
C VAL A 645 -23.15 5.71 18.30
N ASP A 646 -23.63 6.93 18.54
CA ASP A 646 -24.98 7.15 19.08
C ASP A 646 -26.06 6.56 18.18
N GLU A 647 -26.01 6.84 16.87
CA GLU A 647 -26.97 6.32 15.89
C GLU A 647 -26.96 4.79 15.80
N LEU A 648 -25.78 4.15 15.85
CA LEU A 648 -25.64 2.69 15.88
C LEU A 648 -26.28 2.05 17.12
N GLY A 649 -26.42 2.78 18.23
CA GLY A 649 -27.09 2.25 19.43
C GLY A 649 -28.59 2.05 19.29
N SER A 650 -29.19 2.72 18.29
CA SER A 650 -30.59 2.55 17.93
C SER A 650 -30.80 1.43 16.90
N TRP A 651 -29.73 0.81 16.42
CA TRP A 651 -29.78 -0.22 15.38
C TRP A 651 -29.80 -1.62 16.02
N PRO A 652 -30.71 -2.53 15.60
CA PRO A 652 -30.68 -3.91 16.07
C PRO A 652 -29.41 -4.59 15.56
N LEU A 653 -28.57 -5.08 16.48
CA LEU A 653 -27.38 -5.87 16.20
C LEU A 653 -27.73 -7.28 15.71
#